data_AF-A0A973T1A2-F1
#
_entry.id   AF-A0A973T1A2-F1
#
_cell.length_a   1.000
_cell.length_b   1.000
_cell.length_c   1.000
_cell.angle_alpha   90.00
_cell.angle_beta   90.00
_cell.angle_gamma   90.00
#
_symmetry.space_group_name_H-M   'P 1'
#
loop_
_entity.id
_entity.type
_entity.pdbx_description
1 polymer ?
#
loop_
_entity_poly.entity_id
_entity_poly.type
_entity_poly.pdbx_seq_one_letter_code
_entity_poly.pdbx_strand_id
1 'polypeptide(L)'
;EAVGRSRHHPSGRPTLVVTAAPVLAELLGEWVDDQLERLDRCQGLAAAEEILVALTAWRARLGEVRPQARARIAGLDVAAVLARTLRAGVADELGWPALEKACAIVDGAQHPAPGLRGMGVTRAPAALRGQVSIALTEAWPALIVHRGGHVAAVAGPEDVLLVHHSRTAPQRTGYQDARLFGFVDGELLVARVEDGRWRGYWSARPDDEFELTGALPEHLWQTDGRLSLPLPDGGRTTGGRPLRAGGTALTGRRPVWGDGVGYWVHEGDHGKGAWTEFDPATGTRGGASLPPWLTASSRQCELPLDPGRCEVLPLQPGQQDTPLGTDGSLVGRWVRREPGRAVLGTPDGRVVRLPAHLDLDSELPVASGQGPAQPIGLLRLPGGAELLLVQRGARLLEVYRSGAEGRREDLVGQFVTSAAGGLCAAGTAVVVGPPFWHNLRPRDKQGSHALRRLTDAEAAELLAAARPREHAEDDEDKAWVVVAGARLPRTRAELLPVEEVARLLPQVTDPLLRAGVAGHVLHAVTLQARAAAFRPVDEEKRLSVPPRPVEQYRPPFGDDYRIRMLTSTRDGYEVARGAEAWTVLNQIRAVAALLRPADGTPGAGTPPSGAWSEAKHDIGHAHTPWVGLLHRLPDLTLRAVSATTPPEVRETLRLLLGELLQLPLGASRGGLRVVVLREPYDRANPAPLSRRGQVLRRGDRTVVILHEESRYSGVQCWLALEHDPSGQFGQAGSLTTEREHRVETHRDPALLRALLERAAADGPAPWRPEAAAALHGGTG
;
A
#
# COMPACT_ATOMS: atom_id res chain seq x y z
N GLU A 1 -26.17 -7.66 -8.81
CA GLU A 1 -25.05 -6.70 -9.04
C GLU A 1 -24.71 -5.77 -7.87
N ALA A 2 -25.67 -5.16 -7.16
CA ALA A 2 -25.37 -4.18 -6.09
C ALA A 2 -24.58 -4.75 -4.89
N VAL A 3 -24.78 -6.04 -4.55
CA VAL A 3 -24.02 -6.73 -3.48
C VAL A 3 -22.57 -7.00 -3.90
N GLY A 4 -22.31 -7.23 -5.20
CA GLY A 4 -20.99 -7.52 -5.74
C GLY A 4 -20.11 -6.29 -6.03
N ARG A 5 -20.71 -5.09 -6.17
CA ARG A 5 -19.98 -3.82 -6.40
C ARG A 5 -19.42 -3.18 -5.11
N SER A 6 -19.59 -3.83 -3.95
CA SER A 6 -19.04 -3.40 -2.65
C SER A 6 -17.50 -3.45 -2.55
N ARG A 7 -16.79 -3.79 -3.65
CA ARG A 7 -15.32 -3.89 -3.70
C ARG A 7 -14.59 -2.67 -3.11
N HIS A 8 -15.23 -1.50 -3.05
CA HIS A 8 -14.61 -0.26 -2.58
C HIS A 8 -15.44 0.55 -1.54
N HIS A 9 -16.21 -0.06 -0.61
CA HIS A 9 -16.54 0.54 0.74
C HIS A 9 -16.47 -0.46 1.94
N PRO A 10 -15.70 -0.22 3.03
CA PRO A 10 -15.53 -1.18 4.14
C PRO A 10 -16.46 -0.80 5.26
N SER A 11 -17.64 -0.29 4.92
CA SER A 11 -18.63 -0.08 5.91
C SER A 11 -18.99 -1.50 6.37
N GLY A 12 -18.55 -1.92 7.56
CA GLY A 12 -19.08 -3.12 8.24
C GLY A 12 -20.57 -3.00 8.60
N ARG A 13 -21.26 -2.00 8.02
CA ARG A 13 -22.64 -1.64 8.29
C ARG A 13 -23.70 -2.58 7.65
N PRO A 14 -23.51 -3.27 6.51
CA PRO A 14 -24.61 -4.02 5.91
C PRO A 14 -24.82 -5.41 6.55
N THR A 15 -23.84 -5.97 7.25
CA THR A 15 -23.81 -7.40 7.60
C THR A 15 -24.93 -7.84 8.55
N LEU A 16 -25.29 -7.01 9.55
CA LEU A 16 -26.37 -7.30 10.51
C LEU A 16 -27.77 -7.00 9.96
N VAL A 17 -27.89 -6.04 9.04
CA VAL A 17 -29.18 -5.67 8.41
C VAL A 17 -29.55 -6.66 7.30
N VAL A 18 -28.55 -7.18 6.58
CA VAL A 18 -28.72 -8.12 5.46
C VAL A 18 -29.26 -9.48 5.90
N THR A 19 -28.91 -9.98 7.09
CA THR A 19 -29.41 -11.28 7.58
C THR A 19 -30.77 -11.19 8.27
N ALA A 20 -31.22 -9.99 8.67
CA ALA A 20 -32.52 -9.79 9.34
C ALA A 20 -33.70 -9.68 8.35
N ALA A 21 -33.44 -9.34 7.08
CA ALA A 21 -34.43 -9.32 6.02
C ALA A 21 -34.31 -10.60 5.16
N PRO A 22 -35.35 -11.45 5.06
CA PRO A 22 -35.29 -12.73 4.36
C PRO A 22 -34.77 -12.63 2.91
N VAL A 23 -35.20 -11.61 2.16
CA VAL A 23 -34.78 -11.37 0.76
C VAL A 23 -33.28 -11.07 0.66
N LEU A 24 -32.73 -10.34 1.63
CA LEU A 24 -31.30 -10.01 1.65
C LEU A 24 -30.45 -11.22 2.09
N ALA A 25 -30.97 -12.08 2.96
CA ALA A 25 -30.34 -13.34 3.32
C ALA A 25 -30.31 -14.33 2.14
N GLU A 26 -31.37 -14.38 1.33
CA GLU A 26 -31.42 -15.18 0.11
C GLU A 26 -30.40 -14.71 -0.93
N LEU A 27 -30.36 -13.40 -1.22
CA LEU A 27 -29.37 -12.80 -2.12
C LEU A 27 -27.93 -12.97 -1.64
N LEU A 28 -27.69 -12.92 -0.32
CA LEU A 28 -26.39 -13.24 0.25
C LEU A 28 -26.05 -14.73 0.05
N GLY A 29 -27.02 -15.62 0.20
CA GLY A 29 -26.88 -17.04 -0.09
C GLY A 29 -26.49 -17.30 -1.54
N GLU A 30 -27.20 -16.72 -2.50
CA GLU A 30 -26.88 -16.79 -3.94
C GLU A 30 -25.48 -16.25 -4.22
N TRP A 31 -25.13 -15.08 -3.67
CA TRP A 31 -23.79 -14.50 -3.86
C TRP A 31 -22.69 -15.40 -3.28
N VAL A 32 -22.94 -16.06 -2.15
CA VAL A 32 -22.01 -17.04 -1.55
C VAL A 32 -21.87 -18.25 -2.47
N ASP A 33 -22.98 -18.78 -2.98
CA ASP A 33 -22.98 -19.92 -3.90
C ASP A 33 -22.17 -19.57 -5.17
N ASP A 34 -22.38 -18.39 -5.75
CA ASP A 34 -21.58 -17.85 -6.84
C ASP A 34 -20.09 -17.75 -6.48
N GLN A 35 -19.74 -17.26 -5.28
CA GLN A 35 -18.34 -17.18 -4.86
C GLN A 35 -17.70 -18.57 -4.72
N LEU A 36 -18.44 -19.56 -4.22
CA LEU A 36 -17.95 -20.93 -4.08
C LEU A 36 -17.74 -21.58 -5.46
N GLU A 37 -18.65 -21.37 -6.41
CA GLU A 37 -18.45 -21.81 -7.79
C GLU A 37 -17.24 -21.15 -8.43
N ARG A 38 -17.03 -19.86 -8.20
CA ARG A 38 -15.84 -19.15 -8.68
C ARG A 38 -14.57 -19.69 -8.04
N LEU A 39 -14.60 -19.99 -6.74
CA LEU A 39 -13.47 -20.57 -6.01
C LEU A 39 -13.04 -21.92 -6.60
N ASP A 40 -13.99 -22.77 -6.97
CA ASP A 40 -13.72 -24.07 -7.60
C ASP A 40 -13.08 -23.92 -8.99
N ARG A 41 -13.40 -22.84 -9.71
CA ARG A 41 -12.88 -22.54 -11.05
C ARG A 41 -11.51 -21.84 -11.02
N CYS A 42 -11.03 -21.38 -9.84
CA CYS A 42 -9.78 -20.64 -9.72
C CYS A 42 -8.57 -21.42 -10.24
N GLN A 43 -7.81 -20.77 -11.12
CA GLN A 43 -6.57 -21.29 -11.68
C GLN A 43 -5.33 -20.80 -10.91
N GLY A 44 -5.45 -19.72 -10.14
CA GLY A 44 -4.36 -19.09 -9.42
C GLY A 44 -4.63 -18.86 -7.93
N LEU A 45 -3.56 -18.84 -7.12
CA LEU A 45 -3.61 -18.49 -5.68
C LEU A 45 -4.16 -17.09 -5.46
N ALA A 46 -3.79 -16.12 -6.30
CA ALA A 46 -4.26 -14.74 -6.20
C ALA A 46 -5.79 -14.63 -6.39
N ALA A 47 -6.36 -15.31 -7.40
CA ALA A 47 -7.81 -15.37 -7.61
C ALA A 47 -8.53 -15.97 -6.38
N ALA A 48 -8.00 -17.07 -5.84
CA ALA A 48 -8.57 -17.71 -4.66
C ALA A 48 -8.47 -16.82 -3.41
N GLU A 49 -7.36 -16.10 -3.22
CA GLU A 49 -7.19 -15.14 -2.13
C GLU A 49 -8.24 -14.04 -2.19
N GLU A 50 -8.50 -13.44 -3.35
CA GLU A 50 -9.51 -12.39 -3.50
C GLU A 50 -10.90 -12.87 -3.08
N ILE A 51 -11.28 -14.08 -3.50
CA ILE A 51 -12.57 -14.68 -3.15
C ILE A 51 -12.64 -14.95 -1.64
N LEU A 52 -11.59 -15.53 -1.05
CA LEU A 52 -11.56 -15.80 0.38
C LEU A 52 -11.56 -14.51 1.21
N VAL A 53 -10.87 -13.46 0.79
CA VAL A 53 -10.90 -12.15 1.45
C VAL A 53 -12.32 -11.57 1.41
N ALA A 54 -13.01 -11.65 0.27
CA ALA A 54 -14.40 -11.22 0.16
C ALA A 54 -15.34 -12.03 1.08
N LEU A 55 -15.18 -13.36 1.13
CA LEU A 55 -15.96 -14.25 2.00
C LEU A 55 -15.63 -14.07 3.50
N THR A 56 -14.40 -13.65 3.83
CA THR A 56 -13.96 -13.45 5.22
C THR A 56 -14.79 -12.38 5.92
N ALA A 57 -15.22 -11.34 5.21
CA ALA A 57 -16.12 -10.31 5.74
C ALA A 57 -17.45 -10.88 6.26
N TRP A 58 -17.89 -12.03 5.73
CA TRP A 58 -19.15 -12.69 6.08
C TRP A 58 -18.96 -13.93 6.95
N ARG A 59 -17.72 -14.28 7.34
CA ARG A 59 -17.36 -15.55 8.00
C ARG A 59 -18.26 -15.90 9.18
N ALA A 60 -18.58 -14.94 10.05
CA ALA A 60 -19.42 -15.14 11.23
C ALA A 60 -20.88 -15.53 10.89
N ARG A 61 -21.40 -15.11 9.74
CA ARG A 61 -22.79 -15.31 9.31
C ARG A 61 -22.97 -16.38 8.24
N LEU A 62 -21.91 -16.81 7.55
CA LEU A 62 -21.99 -17.87 6.55
C LEU A 62 -22.65 -19.16 7.07
N GLY A 63 -22.43 -19.50 8.34
CA GLY A 63 -23.05 -20.69 8.95
C GLY A 63 -24.56 -20.61 9.09
N GLU A 64 -25.14 -19.39 9.12
CA GLU A 64 -26.58 -19.16 9.23
C GLU A 64 -27.26 -19.22 7.87
N VAL A 65 -26.60 -18.70 6.83
CA VAL A 65 -27.19 -18.55 5.48
C VAL A 65 -26.91 -19.77 4.58
N ARG A 66 -25.71 -20.36 4.70
CA ARG A 66 -25.26 -21.53 3.93
C ARG A 66 -24.35 -22.41 4.81
N PRO A 67 -24.90 -23.31 5.64
CA PRO A 67 -24.13 -24.11 6.60
C PRO A 67 -22.98 -24.92 5.97
N GLN A 68 -23.19 -25.43 4.75
CA GLN A 68 -22.20 -26.22 4.01
C GLN A 68 -21.05 -25.38 3.43
N ALA A 69 -21.22 -24.07 3.27
CA ALA A 69 -20.20 -23.19 2.70
C ALA A 69 -18.92 -23.18 3.53
N ARG A 70 -19.04 -23.19 4.87
CA ARG A 70 -17.90 -23.22 5.78
C ARG A 70 -17.03 -24.46 5.63
N ALA A 71 -17.66 -25.64 5.54
CA ALA A 71 -16.96 -26.90 5.36
C ALA A 71 -16.27 -26.95 3.99
N ARG A 72 -16.94 -26.48 2.93
CA ARG A 72 -16.38 -26.41 1.58
C ARG A 72 -15.16 -25.48 1.51
N ILE A 73 -15.24 -24.29 2.11
CA ILE A 73 -14.11 -23.35 2.17
C ILE A 73 -12.94 -23.95 2.96
N ALA A 74 -13.22 -24.55 4.13
CA ALA A 74 -12.19 -25.15 4.97
C ALA A 74 -11.53 -26.39 4.31
N GLY A 75 -12.25 -27.07 3.43
CA GLY A 75 -11.79 -28.21 2.63
C GLY A 75 -11.11 -27.86 1.31
N LEU A 76 -10.82 -26.58 1.04
CA LEU A 76 -10.16 -26.16 -0.20
C LEU A 76 -8.82 -26.89 -0.38
N ASP A 77 -8.66 -27.54 -1.54
CA ASP A 77 -7.39 -28.17 -1.94
C ASP A 77 -6.40 -27.10 -2.40
N VAL A 78 -5.75 -26.48 -1.42
CA VAL A 78 -4.75 -25.44 -1.64
C VAL A 78 -3.51 -25.96 -2.37
N ALA A 79 -3.17 -27.24 -2.22
CA ALA A 79 -2.04 -27.84 -2.93
C ALA A 79 -2.32 -27.91 -4.44
N ALA A 80 -3.53 -28.31 -4.84
CA ALA A 80 -3.92 -28.29 -6.25
C ALA A 80 -3.97 -26.87 -6.82
N VAL A 81 -4.40 -25.85 -6.05
CA VAL A 81 -4.37 -24.44 -6.49
C VAL A 81 -2.92 -23.96 -6.68
N LEU A 82 -2.01 -24.32 -5.77
CA LEU A 82 -0.57 -24.05 -5.89
C LEU A 82 0.01 -24.70 -7.16
N ALA A 83 -0.29 -25.97 -7.40
CA ALA A 83 0.16 -26.71 -8.59
C ALA A 83 -0.31 -26.03 -9.89
N ARG A 84 -1.58 -25.61 -9.95
CA ARG A 84 -2.13 -24.89 -11.11
C ARG A 84 -1.47 -23.52 -11.29
N THR A 85 -1.19 -22.80 -10.21
CA THR A 85 -0.50 -21.50 -10.25
C THR A 85 0.91 -21.63 -10.83
N LEU A 86 1.71 -22.56 -10.32
CA LEU A 86 3.08 -22.80 -10.80
C LEU A 86 3.10 -23.28 -12.25
N ARG A 87 2.19 -24.18 -12.63
CA ARG A 87 2.03 -24.66 -14.02
C ARG A 87 1.47 -23.61 -14.98
N ALA A 88 0.77 -22.59 -14.49
CA ALA A 88 0.22 -21.51 -15.31
C ALA A 88 1.28 -20.47 -15.66
N GLY A 89 2.25 -20.23 -14.79
CA GLY A 89 3.33 -19.26 -15.01
C GLY A 89 3.46 -18.27 -13.87
N VAL A 90 4.69 -18.00 -13.45
CA VAL A 90 4.97 -17.01 -12.39
C VAL A 90 5.90 -15.92 -12.93
N ALA A 91 5.74 -14.70 -12.42
CA ALA A 91 6.50 -13.54 -12.90
C ALA A 91 8.02 -13.71 -12.68
N ASP A 92 8.43 -14.41 -11.61
CA ASP A 92 9.85 -14.67 -11.31
C ASP A 92 10.53 -15.64 -12.28
N GLU A 93 9.81 -16.27 -13.23
CA GLU A 93 10.47 -16.96 -14.35
C GLU A 93 11.23 -15.98 -15.26
N LEU A 94 10.88 -14.70 -15.17
CA LEU A 94 11.51 -13.59 -15.84
C LEU A 94 12.31 -12.72 -14.86
N GLY A 95 13.41 -12.16 -15.33
CA GLY A 95 14.26 -11.25 -14.57
C GLY A 95 14.92 -10.21 -15.45
N TRP A 96 15.50 -9.18 -14.84
CA TRP A 96 16.28 -8.17 -15.55
C TRP A 96 17.66 -8.09 -14.91
N PRO A 97 18.65 -8.84 -15.44
CA PRO A 97 19.97 -8.98 -14.80
C PRO A 97 20.66 -7.63 -14.52
N ALA A 98 20.59 -6.68 -15.45
CA ALA A 98 21.14 -5.34 -15.26
C ALA A 98 20.46 -4.58 -14.11
N LEU A 99 19.13 -4.68 -14.00
CA LEU A 99 18.39 -4.05 -12.91
C LEU A 99 18.70 -4.69 -11.56
N GLU A 100 18.78 -6.01 -11.51
CA GLU A 100 19.14 -6.74 -10.29
C GLU A 100 20.54 -6.37 -9.81
N LYS A 101 21.50 -6.26 -10.73
CA LYS A 101 22.85 -5.75 -10.46
C LYS A 101 22.81 -4.29 -10.01
N ALA A 102 22.03 -3.42 -10.64
CA ALA A 102 21.87 -2.02 -10.25
C ALA A 102 21.28 -1.87 -8.83
N CYS A 103 20.24 -2.65 -8.50
CA CYS A 103 19.67 -2.71 -7.16
C CYS A 103 20.70 -3.18 -6.15
N ALA A 104 21.47 -4.24 -6.45
CA ALA A 104 22.53 -4.73 -5.58
C ALA A 104 23.63 -3.68 -5.33
N ILE A 105 24.02 -2.92 -6.36
CA ILE A 105 25.01 -1.83 -6.23
C ILE A 105 24.49 -0.72 -5.32
N VAL A 106 23.25 -0.28 -5.53
CA VAL A 106 22.62 0.80 -4.77
C VAL A 106 22.31 0.39 -3.33
N ASP A 107 22.06 -0.90 -3.10
CA ASP A 107 21.84 -1.47 -1.77
C ASP A 107 23.13 -1.80 -1.01
N GLY A 108 24.24 -2.06 -1.71
CA GLY A 108 25.55 -2.39 -1.13
C GLY A 108 25.67 -3.82 -0.57
N ALA A 109 26.92 -4.26 -0.31
CA ALA A 109 27.29 -5.62 0.08
C ALA A 109 26.75 -6.12 1.44
N GLN A 110 26.11 -5.25 2.23
CA GLN A 110 25.56 -5.61 3.55
C GLN A 110 24.10 -6.09 3.51
N HIS A 111 23.48 -6.13 2.34
CA HIS A 111 22.08 -6.55 2.19
C HIS A 111 21.99 -7.91 1.51
N PRO A 112 21.37 -8.93 2.14
CA PRO A 112 21.15 -10.22 1.50
C PRO A 112 20.25 -10.06 0.27
N ALA A 113 20.44 -10.97 -0.69
CA ALA A 113 19.81 -11.01 -1.99
C ALA A 113 18.27 -10.78 -1.95
N PRO A 114 17.67 -10.32 -3.07
CA PRO A 114 16.25 -9.94 -3.18
C PRO A 114 15.25 -10.92 -2.56
N GLY A 115 15.54 -12.22 -2.60
CA GLY A 115 14.65 -13.33 -2.20
C GLY A 115 14.16 -13.35 -0.75
N LEU A 116 14.71 -12.51 0.15
CA LEU A 116 14.26 -12.42 1.55
C LEU A 116 13.75 -11.03 1.96
N ARG A 117 13.95 -9.99 1.15
CA ARG A 117 13.45 -8.62 1.43
C ARG A 117 11.92 -8.56 1.39
N GLY A 118 11.28 -9.34 0.52
CA GLY A 118 9.83 -9.31 0.27
C GLY A 118 8.97 -10.12 1.25
N MET A 119 9.57 -11.03 2.02
CA MET A 119 8.79 -12.00 2.81
C MET A 119 8.63 -11.64 4.29
N GLY A 120 9.31 -10.61 4.80
CA GLY A 120 9.31 -10.28 6.23
C GLY A 120 9.94 -11.35 7.12
N VAL A 121 10.63 -12.32 6.51
CA VAL A 121 11.20 -13.53 7.11
C VAL A 121 12.56 -13.23 7.75
N THR A 122 13.38 -12.37 7.15
CA THR A 122 14.50 -11.74 7.85
C THR A 122 14.09 -10.34 8.28
N ARG A 123 14.05 -10.10 9.59
CA ARG A 123 13.92 -8.74 10.13
C ARG A 123 15.08 -7.93 9.54
N ALA A 124 14.79 -6.98 8.64
CA ALA A 124 15.78 -5.98 8.26
C ALA A 124 16.34 -5.40 9.57
N PRO A 125 17.69 -5.30 9.74
CA PRO A 125 18.30 -4.70 10.91
C PRO A 125 17.52 -3.48 11.37
N ALA A 126 17.31 -3.30 12.67
CA ALA A 126 16.45 -2.25 13.20
C ALA A 126 16.83 -0.83 12.70
N ALA A 127 18.07 -0.65 12.24
CA ALA A 127 18.58 0.53 11.55
C ALA A 127 17.88 0.88 10.22
N LEU A 128 17.19 -0.07 9.56
CA LEU A 128 16.52 0.10 8.27
C LEU A 128 15.01 0.36 8.39
N ARG A 129 14.44 0.30 9.60
CA ARG A 129 13.03 0.67 9.84
C ARG A 129 12.88 2.18 9.73
N GLY A 130 12.48 2.64 8.55
CA GLY A 130 12.30 4.05 8.20
C GLY A 130 13.24 4.56 7.11
N GLN A 131 14.06 3.71 6.48
CA GLN A 131 14.97 4.10 5.40
C GLN A 131 14.37 3.79 4.01
N VAL A 132 14.25 4.87 3.23
CA VAL A 132 13.88 5.03 1.81
C VAL A 132 13.93 3.73 0.99
N SER A 133 12.76 3.30 0.48
CA SER A 133 12.60 2.28 -0.54
C SER A 133 13.43 2.61 -1.79
N ILE A 134 13.87 1.60 -2.54
CA ILE A 134 14.48 1.82 -3.86
C ILE A 134 13.56 2.73 -4.68
N ALA A 135 14.09 3.84 -5.17
CA ALA A 135 13.38 4.77 -6.03
C ALA A 135 13.81 4.55 -7.48
N LEU A 136 12.83 4.66 -8.39
CA LEU A 136 12.99 4.42 -9.81
C LEU A 136 12.71 5.71 -10.58
N THR A 137 13.55 6.03 -11.56
CA THR A 137 13.33 7.13 -12.51
C THR A 137 13.51 6.61 -13.94
N GLU A 138 12.60 7.00 -14.83
CA GLU A 138 12.60 6.53 -16.22
C GLU A 138 13.77 7.11 -17.03
N ALA A 139 14.36 6.30 -17.90
CA ALA A 139 15.27 6.75 -18.96
C ALA A 139 15.23 5.77 -20.15
N TRP A 140 14.01 5.43 -20.61
CA TRP A 140 13.76 4.32 -21.56
C TRP A 140 14.79 4.23 -22.70
N PRO A 141 15.40 3.08 -22.99
CA PRO A 141 15.09 1.76 -22.46
C PRO A 141 15.76 1.46 -21.11
N ALA A 142 16.56 2.39 -20.58
CA ALA A 142 17.22 2.25 -19.30
C ALA A 142 16.32 2.68 -18.13
N LEU A 143 16.66 2.24 -16.92
CA LEU A 143 15.99 2.60 -15.69
C LEU A 143 17.01 3.05 -14.65
N ILE A 144 16.78 4.22 -14.06
CA ILE A 144 17.66 4.77 -13.03
C ILE A 144 17.16 4.29 -11.68
N VAL A 145 18.04 3.66 -10.92
CA VAL A 145 17.80 3.11 -9.58
C VAL A 145 18.59 3.94 -8.60
N HIS A 146 17.96 4.40 -7.52
CA HIS A 146 18.68 5.11 -6.46
C HIS A 146 18.06 4.87 -5.08
N ARG A 147 18.87 5.01 -4.04
CA ARG A 147 18.45 4.90 -2.63
C ARG A 147 19.08 6.02 -1.82
N GLY A 148 18.25 6.79 -1.12
CA GLY A 148 18.72 7.90 -0.28
C GLY A 148 19.54 8.98 -1.02
N GLY A 149 19.58 8.95 -2.36
CA GLY A 149 20.28 9.93 -3.18
C GLY A 149 21.81 9.84 -3.19
N HIS A 150 22.42 8.86 -2.52
CA HIS A 150 23.89 8.72 -2.42
C HIS A 150 24.52 7.97 -3.58
N VAL A 151 23.87 6.89 -4.01
CA VAL A 151 24.29 6.08 -5.15
C VAL A 151 23.12 5.97 -6.09
N ALA A 152 23.38 6.26 -7.36
CA ALA A 152 22.47 6.03 -8.46
C ALA A 152 23.12 5.05 -9.45
N ALA A 153 22.38 4.07 -9.92
CA ALA A 153 22.82 3.14 -10.95
C ALA A 153 21.82 3.17 -12.11
N VAL A 154 22.31 3.16 -13.34
CA VAL A 154 21.51 3.16 -14.56
C VAL A 154 21.52 1.75 -15.13
N ALA A 155 20.41 1.03 -14.98
CA ALA A 155 20.23 -0.29 -15.57
C ALA A 155 19.82 -0.14 -17.05
N GLY A 156 20.70 -0.54 -17.98
CA GLY A 156 20.35 -0.67 -19.39
C GLY A 156 19.66 -2.01 -19.67
N PRO A 157 19.26 -2.27 -20.93
CA PRO A 157 18.63 -3.55 -21.30
C PRO A 157 19.46 -4.79 -20.92
N GLU A 158 20.79 -4.73 -21.06
CA GLU A 158 21.68 -5.89 -20.86
C GLU A 158 22.61 -5.76 -19.65
N ASP A 159 23.20 -4.57 -19.43
CA ASP A 159 24.10 -4.33 -18.29
C ASP A 159 23.83 -2.97 -17.64
N VAL A 160 24.43 -2.74 -16.48
CA VAL A 160 24.49 -1.45 -15.80
C VAL A 160 25.36 -0.51 -16.62
N LEU A 161 24.75 0.56 -17.14
CA LEU A 161 25.39 1.53 -18.02
C LEU A 161 26.25 2.54 -17.25
N LEU A 162 25.85 2.89 -16.03
CA LEU A 162 26.50 3.91 -15.22
C LEU A 162 26.23 3.68 -13.74
N VAL A 163 27.25 3.89 -12.90
CA VAL A 163 27.13 3.98 -11.45
C VAL A 163 27.69 5.33 -11.02
N HIS A 164 26.90 6.10 -10.29
CA HIS A 164 27.26 7.43 -9.84
C HIS A 164 27.13 7.56 -8.34
N HIS A 165 28.21 8.02 -7.70
CA HIS A 165 28.22 8.39 -6.29
C HIS A 165 28.02 9.90 -6.18
N SER A 166 26.91 10.30 -5.56
CA SER A 166 26.63 11.72 -5.33
C SER A 166 27.65 12.32 -4.36
N ARG A 167 28.15 13.51 -4.70
CA ARG A 167 29.10 14.29 -3.89
C ARG A 167 28.52 14.91 -2.61
N THR A 168 27.21 15.08 -2.54
CA THR A 168 26.57 15.80 -1.43
C THR A 168 26.32 14.86 -0.26
N ALA A 169 26.99 15.11 0.87
CA ALA A 169 26.64 14.51 2.15
C ALA A 169 25.18 14.88 2.50
N PRO A 170 24.38 13.98 3.11
CA PRO A 170 22.99 14.26 3.42
C PRO A 170 22.93 15.41 4.42
N GLN A 171 22.57 16.60 3.97
CA GLN A 171 22.14 17.66 4.86
C GLN A 171 20.62 17.59 4.97
N ARG A 172 20.18 17.04 6.11
CA ARG A 172 18.79 17.01 6.60
C ARG A 172 17.85 16.02 5.90
N THR A 173 17.35 15.07 6.69
CA THR A 173 16.24 14.21 6.30
C THR A 173 14.94 15.02 6.12
N GLY A 174 14.33 14.97 4.93
CA GLY A 174 13.02 15.59 4.66
C GLY A 174 12.75 15.79 3.17
N TYR A 175 11.69 16.53 2.82
CA TYR A 175 11.36 16.88 1.43
C TYR A 175 12.50 17.68 0.72
N GLN A 176 13.40 18.27 1.50
CA GLN A 176 14.60 19.00 1.03
C GLN A 176 15.71 18.07 0.50
N ASP A 177 15.65 16.77 0.79
CA ASP A 177 16.64 15.76 0.35
C ASP A 177 16.27 15.12 -1.01
N ALA A 178 15.20 15.60 -1.65
CA ALA A 178 14.67 15.02 -2.86
C ALA A 178 15.51 15.40 -4.09
N ARG A 179 15.68 14.41 -4.98
CA ARG A 179 16.57 14.51 -6.13
C ARG A 179 15.84 14.15 -7.41
N LEU A 180 16.23 14.84 -8.48
CA LEU A 180 15.85 14.54 -9.84
C LEU A 180 17.06 13.93 -10.55
N PHE A 181 16.82 12.85 -11.29
CA PHE A 181 17.81 12.19 -12.11
C PHE A 181 17.37 12.19 -13.57
N GLY A 182 18.31 12.37 -14.50
CA GLY A 182 18.08 12.22 -15.93
C GLY A 182 19.29 11.61 -16.60
N PHE A 183 19.14 10.51 -17.33
CA PHE A 183 20.25 9.86 -18.02
C PHE A 183 20.20 10.18 -19.51
N VAL A 184 21.23 10.81 -20.05
CA VAL A 184 21.31 11.31 -21.43
C VAL A 184 22.73 11.10 -21.96
N ASP A 185 22.87 10.47 -23.14
CA ASP A 185 24.15 10.30 -23.84
C ASP A 185 25.30 9.74 -22.99
N GLY A 186 25.00 8.83 -22.06
CA GLY A 186 25.98 8.24 -21.15
C GLY A 186 26.30 9.08 -19.90
N GLU A 187 25.70 10.26 -19.76
CA GLU A 187 25.85 11.13 -18.59
C GLU A 187 24.57 11.15 -17.74
N LEU A 188 24.74 11.30 -16.43
CA LEU A 188 23.65 11.44 -15.47
C LEU A 188 23.55 12.89 -15.00
N LEU A 189 22.44 13.55 -15.31
CA LEU A 189 22.00 14.77 -14.66
C LEU A 189 21.54 14.43 -13.24
N VAL A 190 22.12 15.11 -12.26
CA VAL A 190 21.73 15.02 -10.85
C VAL A 190 21.30 16.42 -10.41
N ALA A 191 20.05 16.57 -9.97
CA ALA A 191 19.56 17.85 -9.45
C ALA A 191 18.91 17.69 -8.07
N ARG A 192 19.07 18.70 -7.22
CA ARG A 192 18.52 18.79 -5.86
C ARG A 192 17.86 20.14 -5.63
N VAL A 193 16.98 20.22 -4.65
CA VAL A 193 16.44 21.49 -4.19
C VAL A 193 17.37 22.08 -3.13
N GLU A 194 17.83 23.31 -3.35
CA GLU A 194 18.70 24.06 -2.44
C GLU A 194 18.20 25.52 -2.39
N ASP A 195 17.87 26.00 -1.19
CA ASP A 195 17.26 27.33 -0.95
C ASP A 195 16.03 27.63 -1.83
N GLY A 196 15.20 26.61 -2.08
CA GLY A 196 13.98 26.74 -2.88
C GLY A 196 14.24 26.78 -4.40
N ARG A 197 15.48 26.63 -4.85
CA ARG A 197 15.86 26.53 -6.27
C ARG A 197 16.41 25.16 -6.60
N TRP A 198 16.33 24.79 -7.87
CA TRP A 198 16.91 23.53 -8.33
C TRP A 198 18.36 23.74 -8.73
N ARG A 199 19.27 23.02 -8.07
CA ARG A 199 20.71 23.01 -8.36
C ARG A 199 21.09 21.67 -8.96
N GLY A 200 21.68 21.68 -10.15
CA GLY A 200 22.04 20.49 -10.89
C GLY A 200 23.51 20.47 -11.32
N TYR A 201 24.02 19.28 -11.59
CA TYR A 201 25.30 19.04 -12.26
C TYR A 201 25.19 17.79 -13.14
N TRP A 202 26.11 17.66 -14.11
CA TRP A 202 26.24 16.47 -14.95
C TRP A 202 27.35 15.56 -14.43
N SER A 203 27.14 14.24 -14.47
CA SER A 203 28.08 13.28 -13.87
C SER A 203 29.49 13.30 -14.45
N ALA A 204 29.68 13.72 -15.72
CA ALA A 204 31.00 13.87 -16.31
C ALA A 204 31.72 15.15 -15.84
N ARG A 205 30.97 16.16 -15.38
CA ARG A 205 31.48 17.44 -14.87
C ARG A 205 30.81 17.81 -13.55
N PRO A 206 31.04 17.02 -12.49
CA PRO A 206 30.31 17.18 -11.24
C PRO A 206 30.75 18.40 -10.42
N ASP A 207 31.79 19.12 -10.84
CA ASP A 207 32.21 20.42 -10.26
C ASP A 207 31.45 21.61 -10.89
N ASP A 208 30.84 21.41 -12.06
CA ASP A 208 30.14 22.45 -12.80
C ASP A 208 28.65 22.48 -12.38
N GLU A 209 28.37 23.01 -11.19
CA GLU A 209 26.99 23.21 -10.73
C GLU A 209 26.29 24.39 -11.43
N PHE A 210 25.01 24.23 -11.72
CA PHE A 210 24.16 25.27 -12.33
C PHE A 210 22.75 25.30 -11.72
N GLU A 211 22.04 26.41 -11.92
CA GLU A 211 20.61 26.48 -11.64
C GLU A 211 19.84 25.77 -12.76
N LEU A 212 19.13 24.69 -12.43
CA LEU A 212 18.29 23.95 -13.37
C LEU A 212 16.97 24.70 -13.54
N THR A 213 16.61 24.99 -14.79
CA THR A 213 15.43 25.79 -15.14
C THR A 213 14.44 25.01 -16.02
N GLY A 214 13.36 25.66 -16.47
CA GLY A 214 12.38 25.08 -17.38
C GLY A 214 11.20 24.41 -16.68
N ALA A 215 10.66 23.34 -17.27
CA ALA A 215 9.46 22.64 -16.78
C ALA A 215 9.79 21.69 -15.62
N LEU A 216 10.18 22.28 -14.48
CA LEU A 216 10.48 21.57 -13.25
C LEU A 216 9.18 21.03 -12.62
N PRO A 217 9.21 19.86 -11.96
CA PRO A 217 8.04 19.35 -11.26
C PRO A 217 7.71 20.25 -10.07
N GLU A 218 6.44 20.67 -9.95
CA GLU A 218 5.93 21.39 -8.76
C GLU A 218 6.06 20.53 -7.49
N HIS A 219 5.90 19.21 -7.63
CA HIS A 219 5.97 18.27 -6.53
C HIS A 219 6.80 17.02 -6.86
N LEU A 220 7.68 16.63 -5.94
CA LEU A 220 8.65 15.54 -6.09
C LEU A 220 8.04 14.14 -6.11
N TRP A 221 6.78 13.99 -5.68
CA TRP A 221 6.01 12.74 -5.77
C TRP A 221 5.25 12.60 -7.09
N GLN A 222 5.21 13.63 -7.94
CA GLN A 222 4.67 13.54 -9.28
C GLN A 222 5.68 12.84 -10.20
N THR A 223 5.73 11.52 -10.10
CA THR A 223 6.33 10.69 -11.14
C THR A 223 5.32 10.55 -12.26
N ASP A 224 5.43 11.44 -13.25
CA ASP A 224 4.70 11.30 -14.50
C ASP A 224 5.23 10.05 -15.22
N GLY A 225 4.42 8.97 -15.27
CA GLY A 225 4.78 7.68 -15.86
C GLY A 225 5.00 7.71 -17.38
N ARG A 226 4.98 8.89 -18.01
CA ARG A 226 5.38 9.10 -19.41
C ARG A 226 6.86 8.79 -19.61
N LEU A 227 7.20 8.21 -20.75
CA LEU A 227 8.58 7.87 -21.13
C LEU A 227 9.27 9.05 -21.83
N SER A 228 10.60 9.03 -21.82
CA SER A 228 11.44 9.77 -22.78
C SER A 228 12.01 8.81 -23.83
N LEU A 229 12.30 9.29 -25.04
CA LEU A 229 12.91 8.48 -26.11
C LEU A 229 14.32 8.97 -26.45
N PRO A 230 15.32 8.08 -26.60
CA PRO A 230 16.62 8.44 -27.14
C PRO A 230 16.50 8.78 -28.62
N LEU A 231 17.29 9.76 -29.08
CA LEU A 231 17.34 10.13 -30.49
C LEU A 231 18.63 9.59 -31.15
N PRO A 232 18.60 9.25 -32.45
CA PRO A 232 19.77 8.72 -33.17
C PRO A 232 20.97 9.66 -33.20
N ASP A 233 20.74 10.97 -33.17
CA ASP A 233 21.78 12.02 -33.17
C ASP A 233 22.21 12.44 -31.76
N GLY A 234 21.80 11.69 -30.73
CA GLY A 234 22.02 11.97 -29.31
C GLY A 234 20.87 12.74 -28.65
N GLY A 235 20.91 12.86 -27.35
CA GLY A 235 19.85 13.46 -26.55
C GLY A 235 18.61 12.59 -26.42
N ARG A 236 17.63 13.15 -25.70
CA ARG A 236 16.37 12.47 -25.41
C ARG A 236 15.20 13.43 -25.49
N THR A 237 14.12 13.03 -26.14
CA THR A 237 12.88 13.82 -26.22
C THR A 237 11.84 13.34 -25.22
N THR A 238 11.08 14.29 -24.66
CA THR A 238 9.89 14.07 -23.85
C THR A 238 8.62 14.53 -24.58
N GLY A 239 8.63 14.52 -25.92
CA GLY A 239 7.56 15.10 -26.76
C GLY A 239 7.70 16.62 -26.99
N GLY A 240 8.90 17.14 -26.76
CA GLY A 240 9.29 18.54 -26.99
C GLY A 240 10.76 18.61 -27.42
N ARG A 241 11.38 19.78 -27.23
CA ARG A 241 12.80 19.96 -27.54
C ARG A 241 13.65 18.95 -26.76
N PRO A 242 14.68 18.31 -27.35
CA PRO A 242 15.41 17.25 -26.69
C PRO A 242 16.31 17.80 -25.59
N LEU A 243 16.40 17.07 -24.47
CA LEU A 243 17.46 17.27 -23.49
C LEU A 243 18.73 16.63 -24.04
N ARG A 244 19.84 17.38 -24.01
CA ARG A 244 21.19 16.96 -24.43
C ARG A 244 22.11 16.98 -23.22
N ALA A 245 23.16 16.17 -23.22
CA ALA A 245 24.20 16.25 -22.19
C ALA A 245 24.75 17.69 -22.10
N GLY A 246 24.94 18.19 -20.88
CA GLY A 246 25.29 19.59 -20.62
C GLY A 246 24.11 20.58 -20.64
N GLY A 247 22.89 20.15 -20.99
CA GLY A 247 21.71 21.00 -20.92
C GLY A 247 21.35 21.43 -19.49
N THR A 248 20.82 22.65 -19.34
CA THR A 248 20.51 23.26 -18.03
C THR A 248 19.04 23.62 -17.86
N ALA A 249 18.18 23.23 -18.81
CA ALA A 249 16.75 23.47 -18.77
C ALA A 249 15.96 22.21 -19.15
N LEU A 250 14.97 21.84 -18.34
CA LEU A 250 14.05 20.74 -18.62
C LEU A 250 12.89 21.20 -19.51
N THR A 251 12.45 20.32 -20.40
CA THR A 251 11.28 20.53 -21.25
C THR A 251 10.04 19.86 -20.68
N GLY A 252 8.87 20.44 -21.01
CA GLY A 252 7.59 19.84 -20.66
C GLY A 252 7.48 18.41 -21.16
N ARG A 253 6.86 17.55 -20.36
CA ARG A 253 6.67 16.13 -20.67
C ARG A 253 5.32 15.90 -21.31
N ARG A 254 5.31 15.18 -22.43
CA ARG A 254 4.11 14.73 -23.16
C ARG A 254 4.23 13.23 -23.45
N PRO A 255 3.12 12.50 -23.60
CA PRO A 255 3.17 11.10 -24.03
C PRO A 255 3.78 11.06 -25.44
N VAL A 256 4.99 10.50 -25.55
CA VAL A 256 5.78 10.46 -26.77
C VAL A 256 6.02 9.02 -27.20
N TRP A 257 5.84 8.77 -28.49
CA TRP A 257 5.96 7.45 -29.12
C TRP A 257 6.79 7.57 -30.40
N GLY A 258 7.39 6.47 -30.83
CA GLY A 258 8.23 6.46 -32.03
C GLY A 258 8.35 5.07 -32.63
N ASP A 259 8.49 5.01 -33.95
CA ASP A 259 8.62 3.76 -34.70
C ASP A 259 10.04 3.54 -35.25
N GLY A 260 10.99 4.36 -34.79
CA GLY A 260 12.39 4.36 -35.25
C GLY A 260 12.64 5.25 -36.46
N VAL A 261 11.58 5.74 -37.12
CA VAL A 261 11.68 6.71 -38.24
C VAL A 261 11.00 8.01 -37.85
N GLY A 262 9.73 7.94 -37.46
CA GLY A 262 8.92 9.08 -37.04
C GLY A 262 8.69 9.13 -35.53
N TYR A 263 8.19 10.28 -35.07
CA TYR A 263 7.83 10.51 -33.68
C TYR A 263 6.45 11.15 -33.58
N TRP A 264 5.68 10.73 -32.57
CA TRP A 264 4.33 11.21 -32.33
C TRP A 264 4.14 11.62 -30.88
N VAL A 265 3.33 12.65 -30.69
CA VAL A 265 2.75 12.99 -29.39
C VAL A 265 1.26 12.72 -29.41
N HIS A 266 0.72 12.25 -28.29
CA HIS A 266 -0.71 12.09 -28.10
C HIS A 266 -1.21 13.12 -27.08
N GLU A 267 -2.03 14.07 -27.55
CA GLU A 267 -2.61 15.13 -26.73
C GLU A 267 -4.12 14.98 -26.63
N GLY A 268 -4.62 14.81 -25.40
CA GLY A 268 -6.05 14.75 -25.08
C GLY A 268 -6.29 14.12 -23.71
N ASP A 269 -7.33 14.58 -23.03
CA ASP A 269 -7.80 13.96 -21.79
C ASP A 269 -8.55 12.65 -22.10
N HIS A 270 -8.36 11.65 -21.23
CA HIS A 270 -9.17 10.42 -21.20
C HIS A 270 -9.27 9.67 -22.55
N GLY A 271 -8.17 9.57 -23.31
CA GLY A 271 -8.09 8.72 -24.50
C GLY A 271 -8.79 9.23 -25.76
N LYS A 272 -9.27 10.49 -25.74
CA LYS A 272 -9.95 11.14 -26.89
C LYS A 272 -8.99 12.00 -27.75
N GLY A 273 -7.68 11.86 -27.55
CA GLY A 273 -6.65 12.62 -28.25
C GLY A 273 -6.30 12.04 -29.62
N ALA A 274 -5.83 12.90 -30.53
CA ALA A 274 -5.25 12.48 -31.80
C ALA A 274 -3.73 12.33 -31.64
N TRP A 275 -3.16 11.33 -32.30
CA TRP A 275 -1.72 11.25 -32.48
C TRP A 275 -1.30 12.30 -33.51
N THR A 276 -0.30 13.09 -33.17
CA THR A 276 0.22 14.17 -34.02
C THR A 276 1.71 13.95 -34.21
N GLU A 277 2.16 13.96 -35.46
CA GLU A 277 3.58 13.88 -35.78
C GLU A 277 4.32 15.08 -35.19
N PHE A 278 5.54 14.90 -34.73
CA PHE A 278 6.40 16.02 -34.36
C PHE A 278 7.85 15.75 -34.73
N ASP A 279 8.56 16.81 -35.08
CA ASP A 279 9.99 16.76 -35.32
C ASP A 279 10.74 17.00 -34.00
N PRO A 280 11.48 16.02 -33.47
CA PRO A 280 12.23 16.21 -32.24
C PRO A 280 13.40 17.19 -32.39
N ALA A 281 13.95 17.42 -33.59
CA ALA A 281 15.05 18.36 -33.78
C ALA A 281 14.61 19.81 -33.57
N THR A 282 13.45 20.18 -34.14
CA THR A 282 12.91 21.54 -34.07
C THR A 282 11.84 21.72 -32.98
N GLY A 283 11.25 20.64 -32.47
CA GLY A 283 10.09 20.65 -31.58
C GLY A 283 8.79 21.07 -32.28
N THR A 284 8.79 21.17 -33.61
CA THR A 284 7.61 21.56 -34.40
C THR A 284 6.63 20.41 -34.55
N ARG A 285 5.34 20.72 -34.63
CA ARG A 285 4.28 19.73 -34.85
C ARG A 285 3.94 19.64 -36.32
N GLY A 286 3.77 18.40 -36.79
CA GLY A 286 3.16 18.08 -38.07
C GLY A 286 1.64 17.92 -37.97
N GLY A 287 1.09 17.18 -38.94
CA GLY A 287 -0.33 16.85 -38.99
C GLY A 287 -0.72 15.71 -38.05
N ALA A 288 -2.04 15.54 -37.85
CA ALA A 288 -2.58 14.36 -37.20
C ALA A 288 -2.34 13.13 -38.09
N SER A 289 -1.63 12.13 -37.57
CA SER A 289 -1.29 10.90 -38.29
C SER A 289 -1.07 9.75 -37.32
N LEU A 290 -1.16 8.52 -37.84
CA LEU A 290 -0.82 7.32 -37.09
C LEU A 290 0.46 6.69 -37.66
N PRO A 291 1.31 6.09 -36.81
CA PRO A 291 2.40 5.22 -37.26
C PRO A 291 1.90 4.18 -38.28
N PRO A 292 2.68 3.85 -39.32
CA PRO A 292 2.30 2.87 -40.33
C PRO A 292 1.87 1.52 -39.74
N TRP A 293 2.55 1.07 -38.68
CA TRP A 293 2.22 -0.18 -37.97
C TRP A 293 0.82 -0.14 -37.33
N LEU A 294 0.44 0.97 -36.68
CA LEU A 294 -0.93 1.12 -36.14
C LEU A 294 -1.97 1.17 -37.24
N THR A 295 -1.66 1.81 -38.37
CA THR A 295 -2.54 1.80 -39.55
C THR A 295 -2.75 0.39 -40.09
N ALA A 296 -1.67 -0.39 -40.21
CA ALA A 296 -1.69 -1.76 -40.71
C ALA A 296 -2.44 -2.74 -39.79
N SER A 297 -2.57 -2.45 -38.50
CA SER A 297 -3.33 -3.29 -37.54
C SER A 297 -4.81 -3.49 -37.92
N SER A 298 -5.37 -2.59 -38.76
CA SER A 298 -6.74 -2.73 -39.30
C SER A 298 -6.94 -4.01 -40.11
N ARG A 299 -5.88 -4.57 -40.69
CA ARG A 299 -5.92 -5.84 -41.42
C ARG A 299 -6.06 -7.06 -40.50
N GLN A 300 -5.73 -6.91 -39.22
CA GLN A 300 -5.79 -7.98 -38.23
C GLN A 300 -7.09 -7.94 -37.41
N CYS A 301 -7.71 -6.77 -37.29
CA CYS A 301 -8.95 -6.58 -36.54
C CYS A 301 -9.72 -5.37 -37.05
N GLU A 302 -11.00 -5.58 -37.38
CA GLU A 302 -11.90 -4.55 -37.91
C GLU A 302 -12.45 -3.58 -36.84
N LEU A 303 -12.26 -3.90 -35.56
CA LEU A 303 -12.72 -3.03 -34.46
C LEU A 303 -12.01 -1.66 -34.51
N PRO A 304 -12.68 -0.58 -34.07
CA PRO A 304 -12.07 0.74 -33.97
C PRO A 304 -10.80 0.74 -33.12
N LEU A 305 -9.77 1.49 -33.54
CA LEU A 305 -8.55 1.69 -32.75
C LEU A 305 -8.85 2.56 -31.53
N ASP A 306 -8.28 2.21 -30.37
CA ASP A 306 -8.24 3.05 -29.17
C ASP A 306 -6.84 3.66 -29.03
N PRO A 307 -6.61 4.89 -29.52
CA PRO A 307 -5.28 5.48 -29.57
C PRO A 307 -4.68 5.75 -28.19
N GLY A 308 -5.52 5.97 -27.17
CA GLY A 308 -5.09 6.23 -25.80
C GLY A 308 -4.53 4.99 -25.08
N ARG A 309 -4.72 3.80 -25.67
CA ARG A 309 -4.24 2.52 -25.12
C ARG A 309 -3.15 1.86 -25.96
N CYS A 310 -2.77 2.48 -27.07
CA CYS A 310 -1.68 2.03 -27.93
C CYS A 310 -0.33 2.54 -27.44
N GLU A 311 0.72 1.79 -27.75
CA GLU A 311 2.11 2.12 -27.45
C GLU A 311 2.97 1.66 -28.61
N VAL A 312 3.82 2.56 -29.13
CA VAL A 312 4.74 2.28 -30.22
C VAL A 312 6.11 2.80 -29.80
N LEU A 313 7.05 1.87 -29.62
CA LEU A 313 8.40 2.17 -29.19
C LEU A 313 9.40 1.51 -30.15
N PRO A 314 10.50 2.18 -30.50
CA PRO A 314 11.54 1.56 -31.31
C PRO A 314 12.24 0.47 -30.51
N LEU A 315 12.44 -0.70 -31.10
CA LEU A 315 13.23 -1.77 -30.50
C LEU A 315 14.65 -1.27 -30.23
N GLN A 316 15.12 -1.42 -28.99
CA GLN A 316 16.47 -1.03 -28.61
C GLN A 316 17.40 -2.25 -28.58
N PRO A 317 18.72 -2.06 -28.78
CA PRO A 317 19.70 -3.12 -28.55
C PRO A 317 19.51 -3.76 -27.17
N GLY A 318 19.46 -5.09 -27.13
CA GLY A 318 19.22 -5.83 -25.89
C GLY A 318 17.76 -6.08 -25.56
N GLN A 319 16.82 -5.85 -26.50
CA GLN A 319 15.39 -6.17 -26.34
C GLN A 319 14.89 -7.22 -27.34
N GLN A 320 15.77 -7.83 -28.13
CA GLN A 320 15.41 -8.71 -29.26
C GLN A 320 14.60 -9.95 -28.83
N ASP A 321 14.82 -10.45 -27.61
CA ASP A 321 14.07 -11.59 -27.06
C ASP A 321 13.04 -11.14 -26.02
N THR A 322 12.45 -9.95 -26.21
CA THR A 322 11.44 -9.42 -25.30
C THR A 322 10.27 -10.42 -25.12
N PRO A 323 9.83 -10.72 -23.88
CA PRO A 323 8.74 -11.67 -23.63
C PRO A 323 7.39 -11.13 -24.12
N LEU A 324 7.28 -9.83 -24.36
CA LEU A 324 6.10 -9.15 -24.87
C LEU A 324 5.99 -9.15 -26.40
N GLY A 325 7.03 -9.63 -27.11
CA GLY A 325 7.03 -9.77 -28.57
C GLY A 325 7.60 -8.57 -29.32
N THR A 326 8.22 -8.86 -30.46
CA THR A 326 8.77 -7.87 -31.40
C THR A 326 8.78 -8.45 -32.82
N ASP A 327 8.68 -7.58 -33.83
CA ASP A 327 8.93 -7.91 -35.25
C ASP A 327 10.40 -7.69 -35.67
N GLY A 328 11.28 -7.34 -34.72
CA GLY A 328 12.67 -6.98 -34.98
C GLY A 328 12.91 -5.49 -35.17
N SER A 329 11.86 -4.66 -35.18
CA SER A 329 11.93 -3.20 -35.31
C SER A 329 11.19 -2.44 -34.21
N LEU A 330 10.08 -2.99 -33.72
CA LEU A 330 9.19 -2.33 -32.78
C LEU A 330 8.90 -3.18 -31.54
N VAL A 331 8.57 -2.49 -30.45
CA VAL A 331 7.92 -3.03 -29.26
C VAL A 331 6.70 -2.17 -28.89
N GLY A 332 5.79 -2.74 -28.09
CA GLY A 332 4.57 -2.08 -27.64
C GLY A 332 3.32 -2.87 -27.99
N ARG A 333 2.21 -2.16 -28.25
CA ARG A 333 0.88 -2.77 -28.46
C ARG A 333 -0.07 -1.85 -29.22
N TRP A 334 -1.04 -2.47 -29.88
CA TRP A 334 -2.27 -1.79 -30.31
C TRP A 334 -3.48 -2.39 -29.59
N VAL A 335 -4.49 -1.56 -29.36
CA VAL A 335 -5.76 -1.97 -28.78
C VAL A 335 -6.89 -1.49 -29.70
N ARG A 336 -7.76 -2.42 -30.08
CA ARG A 336 -8.96 -2.14 -30.87
C ARG A 336 -10.19 -2.61 -30.12
N ARG A 337 -11.22 -1.76 -30.02
CA ARG A 337 -12.39 -2.04 -29.18
C ARG A 337 -13.67 -1.37 -29.64
N GLU A 338 -14.76 -1.97 -29.20
CA GLU A 338 -16.12 -1.44 -29.18
C GLU A 338 -16.72 -1.78 -27.79
N PRO A 339 -17.90 -1.25 -27.42
CA PRO A 339 -18.52 -1.58 -26.14
C PRO A 339 -18.64 -3.10 -25.92
N GLY A 340 -18.09 -3.61 -24.81
CA GLY A 340 -18.13 -5.04 -24.46
C GLY A 340 -17.14 -5.95 -25.22
N ARG A 341 -16.39 -5.45 -26.20
CA ARG A 341 -15.42 -6.25 -26.96
C ARG A 341 -14.13 -5.48 -27.20
N ALA A 342 -13.01 -6.08 -26.80
CA ALA A 342 -11.70 -5.50 -27.07
C ALA A 342 -10.68 -6.56 -27.48
N VAL A 343 -9.71 -6.13 -28.26
CA VAL A 343 -8.65 -6.96 -28.81
C VAL A 343 -7.33 -6.21 -28.64
N LEU A 344 -6.32 -6.91 -28.13
CA LEU A 344 -4.95 -6.44 -28.08
C LEU A 344 -4.13 -7.17 -29.14
N GLY A 345 -3.21 -6.47 -29.79
CA GLY A 345 -2.19 -7.10 -30.60
C GLY A 345 -0.80 -6.51 -30.37
N THR A 346 0.20 -7.30 -30.76
CA THR A 346 1.62 -7.02 -30.52
C THR A 346 2.40 -7.06 -31.85
N PRO A 347 3.61 -6.46 -31.93
CA PRO A 347 4.35 -6.36 -33.18
C PRO A 347 4.67 -7.72 -33.83
N ASP A 348 4.86 -8.77 -33.05
CA ASP A 348 5.14 -10.13 -33.55
C ASP A 348 3.90 -10.86 -34.14
N GLY A 349 2.78 -10.15 -34.30
CA GLY A 349 1.56 -10.66 -34.91
C GLY A 349 0.64 -11.42 -33.98
N ARG A 350 0.97 -11.56 -32.68
CA ARG A 350 0.02 -12.15 -31.72
C ARG A 350 -1.15 -11.21 -31.45
N VAL A 351 -2.34 -11.79 -31.40
CA VAL A 351 -3.61 -11.12 -31.16
C VAL A 351 -4.39 -11.87 -30.09
N VAL A 352 -4.85 -11.16 -29.06
CA VAL A 352 -5.60 -11.72 -27.94
C VAL A 352 -6.91 -10.96 -27.73
N ARG A 353 -8.00 -11.71 -27.57
CA ARG A 353 -9.30 -11.14 -27.17
C ARG A 353 -9.24 -10.82 -25.68
N LEU A 354 -9.58 -9.58 -25.34
CA LEU A 354 -9.54 -9.13 -23.97
C LEU A 354 -10.84 -9.52 -23.24
N PRO A 355 -10.74 -9.97 -21.98
CA PRO A 355 -11.89 -10.35 -21.18
C PRO A 355 -12.85 -9.19 -20.93
N ALA A 356 -14.16 -9.46 -21.03
CA ALA A 356 -15.20 -8.45 -20.77
C ALA A 356 -15.12 -7.86 -19.35
N HIS A 357 -14.69 -8.67 -18.38
CA HIS A 357 -14.58 -8.25 -16.97
C HIS A 357 -13.47 -7.21 -16.70
N LEU A 358 -12.60 -6.92 -17.68
CA LEU A 358 -11.57 -5.89 -17.52
C LEU A 358 -12.19 -4.50 -17.38
N ASP A 359 -13.43 -4.30 -17.82
CA ASP A 359 -14.18 -3.03 -17.73
C ASP A 359 -13.34 -1.85 -18.23
N LEU A 360 -12.99 -1.91 -19.52
CA LEU A 360 -12.19 -0.87 -20.18
C LEU A 360 -12.95 0.46 -20.33
N ASP A 361 -14.27 0.42 -20.13
CA ASP A 361 -15.21 1.54 -20.24
C ASP A 361 -15.39 2.31 -18.92
N SER A 362 -14.76 1.85 -17.83
CA SER A 362 -14.92 2.47 -16.52
C SER A 362 -14.41 3.91 -16.49
N GLU A 363 -15.32 4.87 -16.30
CA GLU A 363 -15.01 6.30 -16.12
C GLU A 363 -14.70 6.66 -14.64
N LEU A 364 -14.54 5.67 -13.76
CA LEU A 364 -14.30 5.91 -12.34
C LEU A 364 -12.97 6.67 -12.11
N PRO A 365 -12.95 7.69 -11.23
CA PRO A 365 -11.74 8.45 -10.95
C PRO A 365 -10.61 7.58 -10.38
N VAL A 366 -9.40 7.83 -10.89
CA VAL A 366 -8.12 7.16 -10.50
C VAL A 366 -7.83 7.27 -8.99
N ALA A 367 -8.44 8.25 -8.30
CA ALA A 367 -8.26 8.54 -6.87
C ALA A 367 -8.65 7.39 -5.91
N SER A 368 -9.27 6.32 -6.40
CA SER A 368 -9.64 5.13 -5.61
C SER A 368 -8.65 3.96 -5.72
N GLY A 369 -7.56 4.12 -6.49
CA GLY A 369 -6.65 3.01 -6.84
C GLY A 369 -7.26 2.01 -7.84
N GLN A 370 -8.50 2.22 -8.29
CA GLN A 370 -9.21 1.43 -9.29
C GLN A 370 -9.43 2.26 -10.56
N GLY A 371 -8.35 2.66 -11.22
CA GLY A 371 -8.47 3.21 -12.58
C GLY A 371 -8.93 2.13 -13.57
N PRO A 372 -9.40 2.51 -14.77
CA PRO A 372 -9.76 1.56 -15.81
C PRO A 372 -8.58 0.62 -16.11
N ALA A 373 -8.85 -0.65 -16.41
CA ALA A 373 -7.80 -1.58 -16.82
C ALA A 373 -7.12 -1.06 -18.08
N GLN A 374 -5.80 -1.17 -18.13
CA GLN A 374 -4.98 -0.93 -19.31
C GLN A 374 -4.28 -2.24 -19.68
N PRO A 375 -4.72 -2.92 -20.76
CA PRO A 375 -4.07 -4.13 -21.22
C PRO A 375 -2.68 -3.75 -21.76
N ILE A 376 -1.64 -4.44 -21.29
CA ILE A 376 -0.24 -4.15 -21.63
C ILE A 376 0.27 -5.11 -22.70
N GLY A 377 0.02 -6.41 -22.57
CA GLY A 377 0.51 -7.36 -23.56
C GLY A 377 0.46 -8.80 -23.07
N LEU A 378 0.98 -9.69 -23.91
CA LEU A 378 1.01 -11.13 -23.66
C LEU A 378 2.45 -11.58 -23.43
N LEU A 379 2.76 -11.90 -22.18
CA LEU A 379 4.06 -12.39 -21.76
C LEU A 379 4.22 -13.84 -22.17
N ARG A 380 5.29 -14.17 -22.88
CA ARG A 380 5.70 -15.54 -23.15
C ARG A 380 6.74 -16.00 -22.14
N LEU A 381 6.43 -17.09 -21.45
CA LEU A 381 7.35 -17.77 -20.55
C LEU A 381 7.96 -18.99 -21.23
N PRO A 382 9.16 -19.44 -20.80
CA PRO A 382 9.70 -20.72 -21.27
C PRO A 382 8.72 -21.86 -20.94
N GLY A 383 8.69 -22.89 -21.79
CA GLY A 383 7.69 -23.95 -21.67
C GLY A 383 6.32 -23.63 -22.28
N GLY A 384 6.18 -22.49 -22.98
CA GLY A 384 5.00 -22.18 -23.80
C GLY A 384 3.82 -21.61 -23.01
N ALA A 385 4.02 -21.26 -21.74
CA ALA A 385 3.01 -20.56 -20.97
C ALA A 385 2.91 -19.10 -21.40
N GLU A 386 1.69 -18.58 -21.43
CA GLU A 386 1.41 -17.20 -21.79
C GLU A 386 0.58 -16.52 -20.70
N LEU A 387 0.98 -15.32 -20.29
CA LEU A 387 0.29 -14.52 -19.29
C LEU A 387 -0.14 -13.17 -19.86
N LEU A 388 -1.42 -12.81 -19.72
CA LEU A 388 -1.92 -11.48 -20.05
C LEU A 388 -1.54 -10.51 -18.92
N LEU A 389 -0.75 -9.49 -19.24
CA LEU A 389 -0.36 -8.41 -18.33
C LEU A 389 -1.35 -7.25 -18.46
N VAL A 390 -1.90 -6.83 -17.33
CA VAL A 390 -2.88 -5.73 -17.24
C VAL A 390 -2.44 -4.77 -16.14
N GLN A 391 -2.47 -3.48 -16.42
CA GLN A 391 -2.30 -2.44 -15.41
C GLN A 391 -3.67 -1.94 -14.94
N ARG A 392 -3.81 -1.71 -13.63
CA ARG A 392 -4.99 -1.10 -12.98
C ARG A 392 -4.55 0.16 -12.26
N GLY A 393 -5.17 1.29 -12.60
CA GLY A 393 -4.75 2.58 -12.07
C GLY A 393 -3.26 2.89 -12.31
N ALA A 394 -2.65 3.67 -11.42
CA ALA A 394 -1.28 4.15 -11.63
C ALA A 394 -0.18 3.12 -11.32
N ARG A 395 -0.43 2.14 -10.44
CA ARG A 395 0.65 1.30 -9.87
C ARG A 395 0.36 -0.20 -9.77
N LEU A 396 -0.89 -0.65 -9.91
CA LEU A 396 -1.21 -2.07 -9.76
C LEU A 396 -1.01 -2.80 -11.10
N LEU A 397 -0.22 -3.87 -11.10
CA LEU A 397 -0.11 -4.81 -12.20
C LEU A 397 -0.76 -6.13 -11.82
N GLU A 398 -1.52 -6.69 -12.76
CA GLU A 398 -2.20 -7.98 -12.65
C GLU A 398 -1.74 -8.87 -13.80
N VAL A 399 -1.48 -10.14 -13.50
CA VAL A 399 -1.16 -11.16 -14.50
C VAL A 399 -2.21 -12.25 -14.48
N TYR A 400 -2.72 -12.58 -15.66
CA TYR A 400 -3.74 -13.60 -15.86
C TYR A 400 -3.17 -14.70 -16.72
N ARG A 401 -3.55 -15.95 -16.45
CA ARG A 401 -3.29 -17.05 -17.37
C ARG A 401 -3.99 -16.77 -18.71
N SER A 402 -3.28 -16.92 -19.82
CA SER A 402 -3.88 -16.84 -21.15
C SER A 402 -4.74 -18.09 -21.42
N GLY A 403 -6.00 -17.87 -21.82
CA GLY A 403 -7.02 -18.90 -22.08
C GLY A 403 -8.30 -18.24 -22.60
N ALA A 404 -9.16 -19.00 -23.31
CA ALA A 404 -10.17 -18.50 -24.26
C ALA A 404 -11.16 -17.41 -23.76
N GLU A 405 -11.19 -17.09 -22.47
CA GLU A 405 -12.05 -16.04 -21.91
C GLU A 405 -11.37 -15.13 -20.86
N GLY A 406 -10.13 -15.42 -20.44
CA GLY A 406 -9.34 -14.70 -19.43
C GLY A 406 -10.18 -14.17 -18.26
N ARG A 407 -10.87 -15.02 -17.53
CA ARG A 407 -11.81 -14.60 -16.48
C ARG A 407 -11.06 -14.13 -15.23
N ARG A 408 -11.77 -13.55 -14.25
CA ARG A 408 -11.12 -13.10 -13.00
C ARG A 408 -10.50 -14.28 -12.22
N GLU A 409 -11.04 -15.48 -12.42
CA GLU A 409 -10.58 -16.75 -11.85
C GLU A 409 -9.21 -17.19 -12.41
N ASP A 410 -8.77 -16.60 -13.53
CA ASP A 410 -7.47 -16.84 -14.16
C ASP A 410 -6.34 -15.95 -13.61
N LEU A 411 -6.64 -15.10 -12.63
CA LEU A 411 -5.64 -14.23 -11.98
C LEU A 411 -4.60 -15.08 -11.23
N VAL A 412 -3.33 -14.97 -11.67
CA VAL A 412 -2.21 -15.72 -11.06
C VAL A 412 -1.32 -14.87 -10.16
N GLY A 413 -1.35 -13.54 -10.31
CA GLY A 413 -0.53 -12.64 -9.50
C GLY A 413 -0.92 -11.17 -9.57
N GLN A 414 -0.58 -10.43 -8.52
CA GLN A 414 -0.77 -8.99 -8.38
C GLN A 414 0.47 -8.35 -7.78
N PHE A 415 0.84 -7.17 -8.30
CA PHE A 415 2.07 -6.48 -7.95
C PHE A 415 1.88 -4.97 -7.91
N VAL A 416 2.69 -4.28 -7.10
CA VAL A 416 2.72 -2.81 -7.07
C VAL A 416 4.03 -2.33 -7.68
N THR A 417 3.96 -1.47 -8.69
CA THR A 417 5.16 -0.88 -9.31
C THR A 417 5.96 -0.06 -8.30
N SER A 418 7.28 -0.06 -8.47
CA SER A 418 8.24 0.56 -7.54
C SER A 418 8.21 -0.01 -6.12
N ALA A 419 7.61 -1.19 -5.93
CA ALA A 419 7.63 -1.96 -4.69
C ALA A 419 8.25 -3.34 -4.93
N ALA A 420 8.60 -4.04 -3.86
CA ALA A 420 9.02 -5.44 -3.95
C ALA A 420 7.88 -6.33 -4.47
N GLY A 421 8.22 -7.45 -5.12
CA GLY A 421 7.24 -8.35 -5.74
C GLY A 421 6.33 -9.12 -4.78
N GLY A 422 6.56 -9.00 -3.46
CA GLY A 422 5.72 -9.64 -2.44
C GLY A 422 5.75 -11.17 -2.54
N LEU A 423 4.64 -11.83 -2.20
CA LEU A 423 4.56 -13.30 -2.26
C LEU A 423 4.37 -13.84 -3.69
N CYS A 424 3.85 -13.03 -4.61
CA CYS A 424 3.61 -13.44 -6.00
C CYS A 424 4.84 -13.31 -6.90
N ALA A 425 5.87 -12.59 -6.44
CA ALA A 425 7.14 -12.41 -7.14
C ALA A 425 8.28 -12.19 -6.13
N ALA A 426 8.48 -13.13 -5.21
CA ALA A 426 9.45 -13.00 -4.12
C ALA A 426 10.92 -12.94 -4.60
N GLY A 427 11.22 -13.44 -5.80
CA GLY A 427 12.52 -13.27 -6.46
C GLY A 427 12.77 -11.86 -7.00
N THR A 428 11.72 -11.05 -7.14
CA THR A 428 11.77 -9.72 -7.74
C THR A 428 11.97 -8.63 -6.68
N ALA A 429 13.16 -8.02 -6.69
CA ALA A 429 13.55 -6.95 -5.76
C ALA A 429 12.66 -5.71 -5.86
N VAL A 430 12.34 -5.31 -7.09
CA VAL A 430 11.49 -4.17 -7.42
C VAL A 430 10.72 -4.46 -8.70
N VAL A 431 9.41 -4.26 -8.66
CA VAL A 431 8.51 -4.44 -9.80
C VAL A 431 8.57 -3.18 -10.65
N VAL A 432 8.97 -3.33 -11.91
CA VAL A 432 9.09 -2.19 -12.84
C VAL A 432 7.76 -1.86 -13.52
N GLY A 433 7.65 -0.62 -14.01
CA GLY A 433 6.50 -0.19 -14.82
C GLY A 433 6.44 -0.92 -16.17
N PRO A 434 5.24 -0.98 -16.81
CA PRO A 434 4.99 -1.85 -17.95
C PRO A 434 5.98 -1.75 -19.12
N PRO A 435 6.42 -0.56 -19.59
CA PRO A 435 7.34 -0.49 -20.73
C PRO A 435 8.63 -1.28 -20.47
N PHE A 436 9.15 -1.24 -19.24
CA PHE A 436 10.39 -1.90 -18.85
C PHE A 436 10.29 -3.44 -18.77
N TRP A 437 9.09 -4.01 -18.87
CA TRP A 437 8.93 -5.46 -19.01
C TRP A 437 9.51 -5.98 -20.34
N HIS A 438 9.74 -5.11 -21.31
CA HIS A 438 10.45 -5.47 -22.54
C HIS A 438 11.91 -5.88 -22.31
N ASN A 439 12.53 -5.44 -21.21
CA ASN A 439 13.91 -5.79 -20.85
C ASN A 439 14.02 -7.11 -20.06
N LEU A 440 12.88 -7.72 -19.70
CA LEU A 440 12.87 -8.97 -18.96
C LEU A 440 13.34 -10.13 -19.83
N ARG A 441 14.05 -11.08 -19.21
CA ARG A 441 14.61 -12.29 -19.84
C ARG A 441 14.29 -13.51 -18.99
N PRO A 442 14.16 -14.72 -19.58
CA PRO A 442 14.08 -15.95 -18.80
C PRO A 442 15.27 -16.11 -17.86
N ARG A 443 15.00 -16.35 -16.56
CA ARG A 443 16.05 -16.64 -15.57
C ARG A 443 16.61 -18.05 -15.74
N ASP A 444 15.70 -19.00 -15.84
CA ASP A 444 16.00 -20.43 -15.90
C ASP A 444 14.98 -21.14 -16.78
N LYS A 445 15.35 -21.35 -18.04
CA LYS A 445 14.49 -22.04 -19.01
C LYS A 445 14.17 -23.47 -18.56
N GLN A 446 15.14 -24.19 -17.98
CA GLN A 446 14.96 -25.56 -17.53
C GLN A 446 14.00 -25.62 -16.34
N GLY A 447 14.18 -24.72 -15.36
CA GLY A 447 13.29 -24.56 -14.22
C GLY A 447 11.86 -24.24 -14.63
N SER A 448 11.67 -23.29 -15.55
CA SER A 448 10.36 -22.97 -16.14
C SER A 448 9.67 -24.17 -16.79
N HIS A 449 10.42 -24.97 -17.56
CA HIS A 449 9.91 -26.22 -18.15
C HIS A 449 9.54 -27.26 -17.09
N ALA A 450 10.31 -27.37 -16.01
CA ALA A 450 9.99 -28.25 -14.89
C ALA A 450 8.70 -27.81 -14.18
N LEU A 451 8.50 -26.50 -13.96
CA LEU A 451 7.26 -25.96 -13.40
C LEU A 451 6.02 -26.33 -14.24
N ARG A 452 6.15 -26.48 -15.57
CA ARG A 452 5.03 -26.93 -16.42
C ARG A 452 4.62 -28.38 -16.15
N ARG A 453 5.56 -29.21 -15.70
CA ARG A 453 5.38 -30.66 -15.47
C ARG A 453 5.07 -30.98 -14.00
N LEU A 454 5.08 -29.98 -13.14
CA LEU A 454 4.86 -30.13 -11.70
C LEU A 454 3.51 -30.78 -11.41
N THR A 455 3.55 -31.86 -10.65
CA THR A 455 2.39 -32.65 -10.24
C THR A 455 1.73 -32.08 -8.99
N ASP A 456 0.46 -32.42 -8.77
CA ASP A 456 -0.26 -31.99 -7.57
C ASP A 456 0.35 -32.62 -6.29
N ALA A 457 0.97 -33.79 -6.41
CA ALA A 457 1.72 -34.43 -5.32
C ALA A 457 2.99 -33.65 -4.95
N GLU A 458 3.78 -33.22 -5.93
CA GLU A 458 4.96 -32.37 -5.68
C GLU A 458 4.57 -31.01 -5.07
N ALA A 459 3.44 -30.43 -5.50
CA ALA A 459 2.90 -29.22 -4.88
C ALA A 459 2.49 -29.45 -3.42
N ALA A 460 1.88 -30.59 -3.12
CA ALA A 460 1.53 -30.98 -1.75
C ALA A 460 2.78 -31.17 -0.89
N GLU A 461 3.85 -31.76 -1.43
CA GLU A 461 5.14 -31.89 -0.75
C GLU A 461 5.78 -30.52 -0.47
N LEU A 462 5.79 -29.60 -1.43
CA LEU A 462 6.26 -28.23 -1.24
C LEU A 462 5.46 -27.52 -0.12
N LEU A 463 4.13 -27.63 -0.16
CA LEU A 463 3.26 -27.05 0.86
C LEU A 463 3.45 -27.72 2.24
N ALA A 464 3.72 -29.02 2.28
CA ALA A 464 3.98 -29.76 3.51
C ALA A 464 5.35 -29.43 4.10
N ALA A 465 6.37 -29.27 3.26
CA ALA A 465 7.70 -28.82 3.65
C ALA A 465 7.67 -27.41 4.27
N ALA A 466 6.65 -26.62 3.90
CA ALA A 466 6.41 -25.32 4.50
C ALA A 466 5.60 -25.35 5.80
N ARG A 467 5.27 -26.52 6.35
CA ARG A 467 4.61 -26.63 7.65
C ARG A 467 5.63 -26.52 8.79
N PRO A 468 5.22 -26.03 9.98
CA PRO A 468 6.13 -25.92 11.11
C PRO A 468 6.69 -27.30 11.48
N ARG A 469 8.01 -27.42 11.61
CA ARG A 469 8.63 -28.56 12.29
C ARG A 469 8.48 -28.32 13.80
N GLU A 470 7.94 -29.29 14.54
CA GLU A 470 7.88 -29.23 16.01
C GLU A 470 9.31 -29.05 16.54
N HIS A 471 9.58 -27.90 17.15
CA HIS A 471 10.79 -27.69 17.95
C HIS A 471 10.44 -28.06 19.39
N ALA A 472 11.40 -28.68 20.07
CA ALA A 472 11.30 -29.06 21.48
C ALA A 472 10.85 -27.86 22.34
N GLU A 473 10.03 -28.15 23.36
CA GLU A 473 9.11 -27.24 24.03
C GLU A 473 9.75 -26.08 24.84
N ASP A 474 11.07 -25.87 24.78
CA ASP A 474 11.81 -25.05 25.73
C ASP A 474 12.17 -23.62 25.29
N ASP A 475 11.68 -23.13 24.14
CA ASP A 475 11.91 -21.74 23.71
C ASP A 475 10.66 -20.87 23.98
N GLU A 476 10.57 -20.33 25.20
CA GLU A 476 9.43 -19.52 25.69
C GLU A 476 9.22 -18.20 24.92
N ASP A 477 10.11 -17.81 24.00
CA ASP A 477 9.95 -16.62 23.17
C ASP A 477 9.20 -16.90 21.86
N LYS A 478 7.91 -17.29 21.97
CA LYS A 478 6.98 -17.40 20.83
C LYS A 478 6.62 -16.02 20.26
N ALA A 479 7.58 -15.40 19.59
CA ALA A 479 7.29 -14.26 18.74
C ALA A 479 6.39 -14.69 17.56
N TRP A 480 5.63 -13.75 17.02
CA TRP A 480 4.72 -14.00 15.91
C TRP A 480 5.15 -13.13 14.75
N VAL A 481 5.04 -13.65 13.52
CA VAL A 481 5.22 -12.88 12.29
C VAL A 481 3.87 -12.74 11.61
N VAL A 482 3.61 -11.57 11.04
CA VAL A 482 2.44 -11.33 10.22
C VAL A 482 2.88 -11.36 8.77
N VAL A 483 2.41 -12.35 8.01
CA VAL A 483 2.68 -12.49 6.57
C VAL A 483 1.36 -12.28 5.84
N ALA A 484 1.29 -11.28 4.95
CA ALA A 484 0.07 -10.91 4.22
C ALA A 484 -1.18 -10.80 5.13
N GLY A 485 -1.02 -10.27 6.35
CA GLY A 485 -2.12 -10.09 7.32
C GLY A 485 -2.51 -11.35 8.10
N ALA A 486 -1.92 -12.52 7.83
CA ALA A 486 -2.09 -13.72 8.65
C ALA A 486 -1.04 -13.79 9.76
N ARG A 487 -1.47 -14.02 11.01
CA ARG A 487 -0.57 -14.19 12.16
C ARG A 487 -0.05 -15.62 12.20
N LEU A 488 1.25 -15.78 12.02
CA LEU A 488 1.99 -17.04 11.96
C LEU A 488 3.02 -17.07 13.12
N PRO A 489 3.23 -18.17 13.86
CA PRO A 489 4.31 -18.30 14.86
C PRO A 489 5.69 -17.97 14.29
N ARG A 490 6.69 -17.50 15.07
CA ARG A 490 8.05 -17.19 14.55
C ARG A 490 8.86 -18.41 14.15
N THR A 491 8.58 -19.59 14.70
CA THR A 491 9.08 -20.85 14.14
C THR A 491 8.53 -21.09 12.72
N ARG A 492 7.47 -20.34 12.34
CA ARG A 492 7.02 -20.09 10.97
C ARG A 492 7.67 -18.84 10.33
N ALA A 493 8.84 -18.40 10.75
CA ALA A 493 9.63 -17.38 10.07
C ALA A 493 10.83 -18.00 9.33
N GLU A 494 10.88 -19.33 9.23
CA GLU A 494 11.81 -20.13 8.42
C GLU A 494 11.05 -20.92 7.35
N LEU A 495 9.87 -20.44 6.93
CA LEU A 495 8.79 -21.30 6.45
C LEU A 495 9.01 -22.09 5.16
N LEU A 496 9.92 -21.73 4.26
CA LEU A 496 10.45 -22.68 3.30
C LEU A 496 11.79 -22.10 2.86
N PRO A 497 12.92 -22.61 3.36
CA PRO A 497 14.23 -22.16 2.90
C PRO A 497 14.32 -22.39 1.38
N VAL A 498 14.98 -21.48 0.66
CA VAL A 498 15.24 -21.62 -0.79
C VAL A 498 15.94 -22.96 -1.09
N GLU A 499 16.71 -23.45 -0.12
CA GLU A 499 17.37 -24.75 -0.10
C GLU A 499 16.38 -25.92 -0.15
N GLU A 500 15.23 -25.81 0.50
CA GLU A 500 14.19 -26.85 0.50
C GLU A 500 13.47 -26.88 -0.87
N VAL A 501 13.24 -25.72 -1.49
CA VAL A 501 12.80 -25.65 -2.90
C VAL A 501 13.85 -26.28 -3.81
N ALA A 502 15.13 -25.99 -3.61
CA ALA A 502 16.22 -26.57 -4.40
C ALA A 502 16.28 -28.10 -4.27
N ARG A 503 15.97 -28.65 -3.08
CA ARG A 503 15.92 -30.09 -2.83
C ARG A 503 14.73 -30.75 -3.52
N LEU A 504 13.55 -30.15 -3.45
CA LEU A 504 12.30 -30.70 -4.00
C LEU A 504 12.17 -30.51 -5.52
N LEU A 505 12.69 -29.39 -6.04
CA LEU A 505 12.69 -29.05 -7.46
C LEU A 505 14.12 -28.78 -7.95
N PRO A 506 14.98 -29.81 -8.06
CA PRO A 506 16.39 -29.63 -8.41
C PRO A 506 16.60 -29.07 -9.81
N GLN A 507 15.61 -29.17 -10.70
CA GLN A 507 15.65 -28.60 -12.05
C GLN A 507 15.46 -27.08 -12.06
N VAL A 508 14.94 -26.50 -10.97
CA VAL A 508 14.90 -25.06 -10.77
C VAL A 508 16.23 -24.67 -10.14
N THR A 509 17.11 -24.04 -10.91
CA THR A 509 18.51 -23.77 -10.56
C THR A 509 18.75 -22.31 -10.21
N ASP A 510 18.01 -21.38 -10.81
CA ASP A 510 18.17 -19.95 -10.51
C ASP A 510 17.67 -19.62 -9.09
N PRO A 511 18.49 -18.95 -8.26
CA PRO A 511 18.15 -18.67 -6.86
C PRO A 511 16.97 -17.71 -6.69
N LEU A 512 16.76 -16.78 -7.62
CA LEU A 512 15.64 -15.83 -7.56
C LEU A 512 14.34 -16.48 -8.03
N LEU A 513 14.38 -17.38 -9.01
CA LEU A 513 13.24 -18.22 -9.36
C LEU A 513 12.84 -19.14 -8.19
N ARG A 514 13.80 -19.75 -7.50
CA ARG A 514 13.52 -20.54 -6.29
C ARG A 514 12.87 -19.70 -5.19
N ALA A 515 13.35 -18.47 -4.99
CA ALA A 515 12.72 -17.53 -4.06
C ALA A 515 11.28 -17.22 -4.47
N GLY A 516 11.01 -17.04 -5.76
CA GLY A 516 9.65 -16.89 -6.29
C GLY A 516 8.75 -18.08 -6.01
N VAL A 517 9.23 -19.29 -6.24
CA VAL A 517 8.51 -20.53 -5.88
C VAL A 517 8.23 -20.57 -4.38
N ALA A 518 9.21 -20.26 -3.53
CA ALA A 518 9.01 -20.18 -2.08
C ALA A 518 7.94 -19.15 -1.71
N GLY A 519 7.93 -17.97 -2.35
CA GLY A 519 6.89 -16.95 -2.19
C GLY A 519 5.48 -17.48 -2.47
N HIS A 520 5.30 -18.23 -3.56
CA HIS A 520 4.02 -18.87 -3.88
C HIS A 520 3.64 -19.96 -2.89
N VAL A 521 4.59 -20.73 -2.36
CA VAL A 521 4.32 -21.69 -1.29
C VAL A 521 3.86 -20.98 -0.02
N LEU A 522 4.48 -19.86 0.36
CA LEU A 522 4.02 -19.05 1.49
C LEU A 522 2.65 -18.42 1.25
N HIS A 523 2.35 -18.01 0.02
CA HIS A 523 1.02 -17.57 -0.37
C HIS A 523 0.01 -18.71 -0.14
N ALA A 524 0.32 -19.93 -0.59
CA ALA A 524 -0.48 -21.11 -0.34
C ALA A 524 -0.67 -21.41 1.16
N VAL A 525 0.38 -21.32 1.99
CA VAL A 525 0.28 -21.46 3.46
C VAL A 525 -0.68 -20.41 4.05
N THR A 526 -0.56 -19.15 3.61
CA THR A 526 -1.43 -18.07 4.06
C THR A 526 -2.89 -18.32 3.64
N LEU A 527 -3.10 -18.76 2.40
CA LEU A 527 -4.41 -19.13 1.88
C LEU A 527 -5.03 -20.30 2.66
N GLN A 528 -4.25 -21.34 2.94
CA GLN A 528 -4.67 -22.49 3.75
C GLN A 528 -5.05 -22.07 5.17
N ALA A 529 -4.27 -21.19 5.80
CA ALA A 529 -4.60 -20.65 7.12
C ALA A 529 -5.92 -19.86 7.12
N ARG A 530 -6.16 -19.05 6.07
CA ARG A 530 -7.43 -18.31 5.92
C ARG A 530 -8.61 -19.24 5.67
N ALA A 531 -8.46 -20.23 4.77
CA ALA A 531 -9.46 -21.25 4.48
C ALA A 531 -9.81 -22.08 5.73
N ALA A 532 -8.80 -22.58 6.45
CA ALA A 532 -8.98 -23.35 7.68
C ALA A 532 -9.70 -22.56 8.78
N ALA A 533 -9.60 -21.23 8.76
CA ALA A 533 -10.33 -20.39 9.70
C ALA A 533 -11.87 -20.54 9.54
N PHE A 534 -12.38 -20.94 8.37
CA PHE A 534 -13.82 -21.19 8.18
C PHE A 534 -14.31 -22.48 8.82
N ARG A 535 -13.41 -23.36 9.33
CA ARG A 535 -13.80 -24.57 10.04
C ARG A 535 -14.71 -24.19 11.23
N PRO A 536 -15.86 -24.85 11.41
CA PRO A 536 -16.65 -24.69 12.62
C PRO A 536 -15.75 -24.98 13.82
N VAL A 537 -15.66 -24.03 14.73
CA VAL A 537 -14.91 -24.22 15.97
C VAL A 537 -15.82 -25.02 16.89
N ASP A 538 -15.40 -26.22 17.30
CA ASP A 538 -16.04 -26.90 18.43
C ASP A 538 -16.01 -25.94 19.62
N GLU A 539 -17.18 -25.50 20.09
CA GLU A 539 -17.31 -24.50 21.16
C GLU A 539 -16.57 -24.94 22.44
N GLU A 540 -16.35 -26.24 22.62
CA GLU A 540 -15.65 -26.85 23.76
C GLU A 540 -14.14 -26.52 23.82
N LYS A 541 -13.47 -26.21 22.70
CA LYS A 541 -12.02 -25.91 22.71
C LYS A 541 -11.68 -24.47 23.09
N ARG A 542 -12.67 -23.64 23.47
CA ARG A 542 -12.41 -22.31 24.07
C ARG A 542 -11.84 -22.37 25.48
N LEU A 543 -11.83 -23.54 26.13
CA LEU A 543 -11.31 -23.72 27.48
C LEU A 543 -9.84 -24.19 27.48
N SER A 544 -8.93 -23.34 26.98
CA SER A 544 -7.49 -23.44 27.30
C SER A 544 -6.73 -22.17 26.89
N VAL A 545 -7.36 -21.01 27.05
CA VAL A 545 -6.66 -19.72 26.98
C VAL A 545 -6.51 -19.22 28.42
N PRO A 546 -5.29 -18.91 28.90
CA PRO A 546 -5.12 -18.31 30.22
C PRO A 546 -5.91 -17.00 30.29
N PRO A 547 -6.41 -16.61 31.48
CA PRO A 547 -7.48 -15.63 31.61
C PRO A 547 -7.11 -14.31 30.92
N ARG A 548 -7.94 -13.88 29.95
CA ARG A 548 -7.81 -12.56 29.32
C ARG A 548 -8.39 -11.48 30.24
N PRO A 549 -7.79 -10.27 30.26
CA PRO A 549 -8.26 -9.15 31.07
C PRO A 549 -9.53 -8.53 30.46
N VAL A 550 -10.44 -8.14 31.36
CA VAL A 550 -11.62 -7.25 31.26
C VAL A 550 -12.33 -7.19 29.90
N GLU A 551 -13.61 -7.57 29.91
CA GLU A 551 -14.57 -7.45 28.81
C GLU A 551 -14.43 -6.11 28.06
N GLN A 552 -14.01 -6.18 26.79
CA GLN A 552 -13.77 -4.99 25.97
C GLN A 552 -15.09 -4.25 25.67
N TYR A 553 -15.13 -2.94 25.91
CA TYR A 553 -16.32 -2.11 25.68
C TYR A 553 -16.60 -1.94 24.18
N ARG A 554 -17.75 -2.43 23.71
CA ARG A 554 -18.11 -2.48 22.28
C ARG A 554 -19.57 -2.06 22.01
N PRO A 555 -19.94 -0.80 22.31
CA PRO A 555 -21.30 -0.33 22.06
C PRO A 555 -21.60 -0.28 20.55
N PRO A 556 -22.83 -0.60 20.13
CA PRO A 556 -23.29 -0.30 18.77
C PRO A 556 -23.01 1.17 18.41
N PHE A 557 -22.61 1.45 17.17
CA PHE A 557 -22.22 2.79 16.68
C PHE A 557 -20.94 3.39 17.27
N GLY A 558 -20.23 2.71 18.17
CA GLY A 558 -18.99 3.20 18.79
C GLY A 558 -17.68 2.78 18.12
N ASP A 559 -17.72 2.24 16.91
CA ASP A 559 -16.53 1.75 16.21
C ASP A 559 -15.65 2.87 15.64
N ASP A 560 -14.37 2.56 15.46
CA ASP A 560 -13.33 3.49 15.05
C ASP A 560 -13.58 4.08 13.65
N TYR A 561 -14.26 3.35 12.76
CA TYR A 561 -14.61 3.85 11.43
C TYR A 561 -15.62 4.98 11.52
N ARG A 562 -16.71 4.79 12.27
CA ARG A 562 -17.73 5.82 12.48
C ARG A 562 -17.14 7.04 13.17
N ILE A 563 -16.34 6.85 14.22
CA ILE A 563 -15.63 7.94 14.90
C ILE A 563 -14.75 8.72 13.91
N ARG A 564 -13.96 8.03 13.08
CA ARG A 564 -13.05 8.67 12.11
C ARG A 564 -13.79 9.52 11.08
N MET A 565 -14.95 9.06 10.59
CA MET A 565 -15.82 9.82 9.65
C MET A 565 -16.34 11.15 10.24
N LEU A 566 -16.34 11.29 11.58
CA LEU A 566 -16.75 12.53 12.24
C LEU A 566 -15.62 13.56 12.32
N THR A 567 -14.37 13.11 12.19
CA THR A 567 -13.15 13.88 12.44
C THR A 567 -12.42 14.34 11.18
N SER A 568 -12.84 13.87 10.00
CA SER A 568 -12.23 14.22 8.72
C SER A 568 -12.65 15.61 8.24
N THR A 569 -11.88 16.62 8.60
CA THR A 569 -11.85 17.95 7.94
C THR A 569 -10.48 18.25 7.30
N ARG A 570 -9.64 17.23 7.11
CA ARG A 570 -8.37 17.35 6.37
C ARG A 570 -8.36 16.39 5.17
N ASP A 571 -8.17 16.95 3.99
CA ASP A 571 -7.88 16.21 2.77
C ASP A 571 -6.52 15.50 2.89
N GLY A 572 -6.42 14.28 2.36
CA GLY A 572 -5.13 13.70 1.97
C GLY A 572 -4.61 12.46 2.70
N TYR A 573 -5.40 11.74 3.51
CA TYR A 573 -4.98 10.42 4.01
C TYR A 573 -5.95 9.30 3.58
N GLU A 574 -5.50 8.47 2.64
CA GLU A 574 -6.17 7.22 2.24
C GLU A 574 -6.25 6.24 3.43
N VAL A 575 -7.41 5.59 3.58
CA VAL A 575 -7.71 4.72 4.72
C VAL A 575 -7.54 3.25 4.33
N ALA A 576 -6.60 2.56 4.98
CA ALA A 576 -6.59 1.10 5.03
C ALA A 576 -7.76 0.60 5.90
N ARG A 577 -8.55 -0.29 5.31
CA ARG A 577 -9.79 -0.83 5.86
C ARG A 577 -9.47 -2.02 6.73
N GLY A 578 -9.72 -1.94 8.02
CA GLY A 578 -9.43 -3.06 8.91
C GLY A 578 -10.35 -3.10 10.11
N ALA A 579 -11.28 -4.06 10.07
CA ALA A 579 -12.10 -4.59 11.17
C ALA A 579 -13.00 -3.59 11.94
N GLU A 580 -14.15 -4.08 12.41
CA GLU A 580 -14.89 -3.44 13.48
C GLU A 580 -14.01 -3.42 14.74
N ALA A 581 -13.36 -2.29 14.97
CA ALA A 581 -12.47 -2.05 16.09
C ALA A 581 -13.07 -0.94 16.95
N TRP A 582 -13.00 -1.11 18.27
CA TRP A 582 -13.45 -0.12 19.26
C TRP A 582 -12.23 0.49 19.99
N THR A 583 -11.10 0.61 19.29
CA THR A 583 -9.83 0.94 19.94
C THR A 583 -9.80 2.37 20.47
N VAL A 584 -10.51 3.31 19.83
CA VAL A 584 -10.57 4.70 20.28
C VAL A 584 -11.29 4.81 21.62
N LEU A 585 -12.51 4.26 21.75
CA LEU A 585 -13.27 4.34 23.00
C LEU A 585 -12.53 3.61 24.14
N ASN A 586 -11.97 2.43 23.88
CA ASN A 586 -11.23 1.67 24.89
C ASN A 586 -9.94 2.38 25.31
N GLN A 587 -9.21 3.03 24.38
CA GLN A 587 -8.03 3.81 24.74
C GLN A 587 -8.41 5.06 25.55
N ILE A 588 -9.47 5.79 25.19
CA ILE A 588 -9.95 6.95 25.97
C ILE A 588 -10.30 6.50 27.39
N ARG A 589 -11.03 5.39 27.56
CA ARG A 589 -11.36 4.80 28.87
C ARG A 589 -10.12 4.47 29.69
N ALA A 590 -9.16 3.76 29.09
CA ALA A 590 -7.93 3.39 29.77
C ALA A 590 -7.15 4.64 30.21
N VAL A 591 -7.03 5.63 29.34
CA VAL A 591 -6.32 6.89 29.64
C VAL A 591 -7.05 7.71 30.72
N ALA A 592 -8.39 7.82 30.65
CA ALA A 592 -9.18 8.50 31.66
C ALA A 592 -9.04 7.86 33.05
N ALA A 593 -9.00 6.53 33.13
CA ALA A 593 -8.75 5.82 34.37
C ALA A 593 -7.35 6.11 34.94
N LEU A 594 -6.32 6.20 34.08
CA LEU A 594 -4.94 6.46 34.50
C LEU A 594 -4.71 7.91 34.96
N LEU A 595 -5.45 8.87 34.39
CA LEU A 595 -5.38 10.30 34.73
C LEU A 595 -6.14 10.67 36.01
N ARG A 596 -6.98 9.77 36.56
CA ARG A 596 -7.59 9.98 37.88
C ARG A 596 -6.53 9.90 38.98
N PRO A 597 -6.67 10.70 40.06
CA PRO A 597 -5.85 10.52 41.26
C PRO A 597 -5.93 9.07 41.73
N ALA A 598 -4.82 8.49 42.18
CA ALA A 598 -4.84 7.14 42.73
C ALA A 598 -5.64 7.16 44.05
N ASP A 599 -6.78 6.47 44.09
CA ASP A 599 -7.48 6.21 45.35
C ASP A 599 -6.53 5.43 46.26
N GLY A 600 -6.18 6.02 47.40
CA GLY A 600 -5.03 5.59 48.20
C GLY A 600 -5.16 4.18 48.78
N THR A 601 -4.08 3.42 48.66
CA THR A 601 -3.57 2.59 49.76
C THR A 601 -2.08 2.94 49.93
N PRO A 602 -1.65 3.56 51.05
CA PRO A 602 -0.23 3.78 51.30
C PRO A 602 0.40 2.43 51.61
N GLY A 603 1.17 1.89 50.67
CA GLY A 603 1.81 0.58 50.85
C GLY A 603 3.01 0.36 49.92
N ALA A 604 4.19 0.30 50.54
CA ALA A 604 5.49 -0.11 50.00
C ALA A 604 6.12 0.79 48.91
N GLY A 605 6.85 1.81 49.37
CA GLY A 605 7.84 2.55 48.59
C GLY A 605 7.37 3.93 48.13
N THR A 606 7.09 4.84 49.06
CA THR A 606 6.97 6.26 48.74
C THR A 606 8.32 6.72 48.16
N PRO A 607 8.44 7.04 46.86
CA PRO A 607 9.67 7.61 46.36
C PRO A 607 9.96 8.92 47.12
N PRO A 608 11.24 9.29 47.33
CA PRO A 608 11.60 10.52 48.05
C PRO A 608 10.84 11.71 47.47
N SER A 609 10.39 12.61 48.35
CA SER A 609 9.49 13.71 47.97
C SER A 609 10.04 14.47 46.76
N GLY A 610 9.27 14.46 45.66
CA GLY A 610 9.63 15.14 44.42
C GLY A 610 10.22 14.29 43.29
N ALA A 611 10.48 13.00 43.48
CA ALA A 611 10.90 12.10 42.39
C ALA A 611 9.70 11.59 41.55
N TRP A 612 9.94 11.29 40.27
CA TRP A 612 8.95 10.69 39.38
C TRP A 612 8.86 9.18 39.62
N SER A 613 7.64 8.64 39.73
CA SER A 613 7.40 7.20 39.59
C SER A 613 6.97 6.86 38.17
N GLU A 614 7.43 5.72 37.68
CA GLU A 614 7.12 5.23 36.34
C GLU A 614 6.41 3.89 36.41
N ALA A 615 5.29 3.75 35.71
CA ALA A 615 4.56 2.50 35.57
C ALA A 615 4.12 2.31 34.11
N LYS A 616 4.10 1.07 33.63
CA LYS A 616 3.66 0.76 32.26
C LYS A 616 2.33 0.02 32.28
N HIS A 617 1.36 0.56 31.56
CA HIS A 617 0.00 0.01 31.45
C HIS A 617 -0.32 -0.32 29.99
N ASP A 618 -1.17 -1.31 29.75
CA ASP A 618 -1.73 -1.51 28.42
C ASP A 618 -2.92 -0.58 28.20
N ILE A 619 -2.71 0.47 27.40
CA ILE A 619 -3.75 1.41 27.01
C ILE A 619 -4.34 1.09 25.62
N GLY A 620 -3.95 -0.04 25.01
CA GLY A 620 -4.30 -0.37 23.63
C GLY A 620 -3.67 0.58 22.60
N HIS A 621 -3.97 0.34 21.33
CA HIS A 621 -3.55 1.17 20.20
C HIS A 621 -4.78 1.79 19.53
N ALA A 622 -4.86 3.10 19.40
CA ALA A 622 -5.92 3.76 18.62
C ALA A 622 -5.45 4.04 17.18
N HIS A 623 -6.21 3.59 16.20
CA HIS A 623 -5.92 3.82 14.76
C HIS A 623 -6.41 5.20 14.26
N THR A 624 -7.18 5.91 15.08
CA THR A 624 -7.70 7.25 14.80
C THR A 624 -7.23 8.21 15.89
N PRO A 625 -6.54 9.31 15.55
CA PRO A 625 -6.03 10.25 16.53
C PRO A 625 -7.19 11.07 17.13
N TRP A 626 -7.60 10.73 18.35
CA TRP A 626 -8.73 11.39 19.04
C TRP A 626 -8.32 12.61 19.87
N VAL A 627 -7.04 12.76 20.21
CA VAL A 627 -6.54 13.82 21.11
C VAL A 627 -6.85 15.22 20.58
N GLY A 628 -6.80 15.43 19.25
CA GLY A 628 -7.17 16.71 18.63
C GLY A 628 -8.64 17.11 18.82
N LEU A 629 -9.52 16.16 19.15
CA LEU A 629 -10.95 16.41 19.37
C LEU A 629 -11.24 17.09 20.70
N LEU A 630 -10.30 17.05 21.65
CA LEU A 630 -10.44 17.71 22.95
C LEU A 630 -10.65 19.23 22.81
N HIS A 631 -10.14 19.82 21.73
CA HIS A 631 -10.35 21.25 21.43
C HIS A 631 -11.69 21.56 20.75
N ARG A 632 -12.45 20.53 20.35
CA ARG A 632 -13.72 20.65 19.60
C ARG A 632 -14.93 20.15 20.38
N LEU A 633 -14.79 19.92 21.69
CA LEU A 633 -15.87 19.34 22.52
C LEU A 633 -17.21 20.11 22.41
N PRO A 634 -17.24 21.47 22.42
CA PRO A 634 -18.50 22.19 22.25
C PRO A 634 -19.13 22.03 20.86
N ASP A 635 -18.33 22.05 19.79
CA ASP A 635 -18.82 21.84 18.41
C ASP A 635 -19.42 20.45 18.24
N LEU A 636 -18.72 19.43 18.77
CA LEU A 636 -19.14 18.04 18.72
C LEU A 636 -20.43 17.83 19.53
N THR A 637 -20.55 18.50 20.68
CA THR A 637 -21.77 18.46 21.51
C THR A 637 -22.95 19.08 20.78
N LEU A 638 -22.77 20.23 20.12
CA LEU A 638 -23.82 20.85 19.31
C LEU A 638 -24.31 19.92 18.19
N ARG A 639 -23.40 19.25 17.49
CA ARG A 639 -23.76 18.26 16.46
C ARG A 639 -24.46 17.04 17.06
N ALA A 640 -24.05 16.58 18.24
CA ALA A 640 -24.66 15.44 18.91
C ALA A 640 -26.13 15.68 19.27
N VAL A 641 -26.49 16.93 19.59
CA VAL A 641 -27.85 17.30 20.02
C VAL A 641 -28.70 17.90 18.89
N SER A 642 -28.15 18.21 17.72
CA SER A 642 -28.88 18.85 16.63
C SER A 642 -29.81 17.89 15.87
N ALA A 643 -31.08 18.25 15.67
CA ALA A 643 -32.01 17.49 14.83
C ALA A 643 -31.57 17.34 13.37
N THR A 644 -30.74 18.26 12.84
CA THR A 644 -30.21 18.19 11.47
C THR A 644 -29.10 17.16 11.29
N THR A 645 -28.53 16.65 12.40
CA THR A 645 -27.50 15.61 12.36
C THR A 645 -28.16 14.23 12.30
N PRO A 646 -27.78 13.32 11.38
CA PRO A 646 -28.40 12.00 11.27
C PRO A 646 -28.37 11.20 12.59
N PRO A 647 -29.42 10.41 12.91
CA PRO A 647 -29.52 9.70 14.20
C PRO A 647 -28.30 8.84 14.55
N GLU A 648 -27.75 8.10 13.59
CA GLU A 648 -26.57 7.26 13.80
C GLU A 648 -25.30 8.08 14.11
N VAL A 649 -25.20 9.27 13.52
CA VAL A 649 -24.10 10.21 13.77
C VAL A 649 -24.22 10.81 15.16
N ARG A 650 -25.44 11.18 15.58
CA ARG A 650 -25.70 11.65 16.95
C ARG A 650 -25.33 10.60 17.98
N GLU A 651 -25.68 9.34 17.75
CA GLU A 651 -25.35 8.24 18.66
C GLU A 651 -23.84 7.98 18.74
N THR A 652 -23.14 8.01 17.60
CA THR A 652 -21.67 7.90 17.57
C THR A 652 -21.02 9.06 18.35
N LEU A 653 -21.48 10.29 18.13
CA LEU A 653 -20.99 11.48 18.85
C LEU A 653 -21.28 11.40 20.35
N ARG A 654 -22.46 10.90 20.75
CA ARG A 654 -22.84 10.70 22.15
C ARG A 654 -21.92 9.72 22.85
N LEU A 655 -21.61 8.58 22.22
CA LEU A 655 -20.67 7.59 22.75
C LEU A 655 -19.26 8.16 22.90
N LEU A 656 -18.76 8.83 21.85
CA LEU A 656 -17.43 9.46 21.87
C LEU A 656 -17.32 10.56 22.94
N LEU A 657 -18.28 11.48 22.99
CA LEU A 657 -18.33 12.55 23.99
C LEU A 657 -18.50 12.00 25.40
N GLY A 658 -19.27 10.92 25.54
CA GLY A 658 -19.44 10.21 26.81
C GLY A 658 -18.12 9.74 27.40
N GLU A 659 -17.18 9.27 26.57
CA GLU A 659 -15.83 8.89 27.01
C GLU A 659 -14.89 10.08 27.16
N LEU A 660 -14.89 11.03 26.20
CA LEU A 660 -14.00 12.20 26.27
C LEU A 660 -14.29 13.07 27.50
N LEU A 661 -15.56 13.22 27.88
CA LEU A 661 -15.97 13.98 29.06
C LEU A 661 -15.68 13.26 30.40
N GLN A 662 -15.13 12.03 30.38
CA GLN A 662 -14.59 11.36 31.58
C GLN A 662 -13.17 11.79 31.92
N LEU A 663 -12.48 12.47 30.99
CA LEU A 663 -11.16 13.04 31.24
C LEU A 663 -11.28 14.19 32.26
N PRO A 664 -10.22 14.49 33.02
CA PRO A 664 -10.23 15.57 34.01
C PRO A 664 -10.17 16.94 33.33
N LEU A 665 -11.34 17.40 32.85
CA LEU A 665 -11.50 18.64 32.06
C LEU A 665 -11.84 19.89 32.91
N GLY A 666 -11.97 19.80 34.24
CA GLY A 666 -12.22 20.92 35.19
C GLY A 666 -11.68 20.61 36.60
N ALA A 667 -11.23 21.54 37.46
CA ALA A 667 -11.90 22.77 37.93
C ALA A 667 -10.99 24.03 38.11
N SER A 668 -9.72 23.97 37.72
CA SER A 668 -8.80 25.11 37.62
C SER A 668 -8.47 25.33 36.13
N ARG A 669 -8.43 26.57 35.65
CA ARG A 669 -8.15 26.89 34.23
C ARG A 669 -6.90 26.14 33.75
N GLY A 670 -7.10 25.14 32.89
CA GLY A 670 -6.01 24.46 32.17
C GLY A 670 -5.27 23.35 32.93
N GLY A 671 -5.92 22.61 33.84
CA GLY A 671 -5.30 21.46 34.52
C GLY A 671 -4.96 20.25 33.63
N LEU A 672 -5.41 20.22 32.38
CA LEU A 672 -5.05 19.19 31.39
C LEU A 672 -4.36 19.82 30.18
N ARG A 673 -3.26 19.23 29.72
CA ARG A 673 -2.57 19.61 28.47
C ARG A 673 -2.22 18.42 27.61
N VAL A 674 -2.18 18.66 26.30
CA VAL A 674 -1.55 17.79 25.31
C VAL A 674 -0.10 18.20 25.20
N VAL A 675 0.84 17.26 25.35
CA VAL A 675 2.27 17.53 25.29
C VAL A 675 2.96 16.55 24.36
N VAL A 676 3.93 17.03 23.59
CA VAL A 676 4.88 16.17 22.89
C VAL A 676 6.21 16.22 23.61
N LEU A 677 6.64 15.04 24.05
CA LEU A 677 7.84 14.81 24.83
C LEU A 677 8.92 14.23 23.92
N ARG A 678 10.13 14.78 23.99
CA ARG A 678 11.28 14.35 23.21
C ARG A 678 12.37 13.76 24.09
N GLU A 679 13.08 12.78 23.54
CA GLU A 679 14.31 12.22 24.12
C GLU A 679 15.38 11.96 23.06
N PRO A 680 16.67 11.97 23.44
CA PRO A 680 17.75 11.53 22.57
C PRO A 680 17.51 10.09 22.12
N TYR A 681 17.69 9.85 20.83
CA TYR A 681 17.51 8.55 20.21
C TYR A 681 18.80 8.15 19.50
N ASP A 682 19.48 7.13 20.04
CA ASP A 682 20.64 6.54 19.40
C ASP A 682 20.19 5.59 18.29
N ARG A 683 20.50 5.98 17.05
CA ARG A 683 20.23 5.17 15.86
C ARG A 683 21.10 3.91 15.78
N ALA A 684 22.28 3.91 16.39
CA ALA A 684 23.22 2.80 16.36
C ALA A 684 22.76 1.64 17.25
N ASN A 685 22.04 1.93 18.34
CA ASN A 685 21.53 0.93 19.26
C ASN A 685 20.05 1.19 19.62
N PRO A 686 19.11 0.86 18.73
CA PRO A 686 17.70 1.11 18.96
C PRO A 686 17.16 0.14 20.02
N ALA A 687 17.20 0.53 21.29
CA ALA A 687 16.47 -0.20 22.33
C ALA A 687 14.97 -0.23 21.96
N PRO A 688 14.25 -1.33 22.23
CA PRO A 688 12.81 -1.45 21.99
C PRO A 688 12.01 -0.61 23.01
N LEU A 689 12.22 0.70 23.02
CA LEU A 689 11.53 1.64 23.90
C LEU A 689 10.18 2.00 23.29
N SER A 690 9.20 1.10 23.36
CA SER A 690 7.80 1.54 23.26
C SER A 690 7.40 2.14 24.60
N ARG A 691 7.35 3.47 24.68
CA ARG A 691 6.83 4.23 25.82
C ARG A 691 5.30 4.33 25.85
N ARG A 692 4.59 3.79 24.84
CA ARG A 692 3.13 3.72 24.87
C ARG A 692 2.64 3.07 26.15
N GLY A 693 1.70 3.74 26.83
CA GLY A 693 1.11 3.31 28.09
C GLY A 693 1.99 3.55 29.31
N GLN A 694 3.17 4.17 29.14
CA GLN A 694 3.97 4.62 30.26
C GLN A 694 3.28 5.80 30.95
N VAL A 695 3.16 5.69 32.27
CA VAL A 695 2.57 6.66 33.17
C VAL A 695 3.67 7.18 34.07
N LEU A 696 3.88 8.49 34.06
CA LEU A 696 4.81 9.18 34.96
C LEU A 696 3.97 9.93 36.00
N ARG A 697 4.24 9.72 37.29
CA ARG A 697 3.56 10.44 38.38
C ARG A 697 4.52 11.18 39.29
N ARG A 698 4.13 12.39 39.72
CA ARG A 698 4.84 13.20 40.73
C ARG A 698 3.81 14.01 41.52
N GLY A 699 3.54 13.60 42.77
CA GLY A 699 2.42 14.16 43.53
C GLY A 699 1.10 13.92 42.78
N ASP A 700 0.28 14.96 42.61
CA ASP A 700 -0.99 14.90 41.88
C ASP A 700 -0.83 15.03 40.34
N ARG A 701 0.39 15.27 39.86
CA ARG A 701 0.70 15.40 38.43
C ARG A 701 0.87 14.03 37.79
N THR A 702 0.14 13.77 36.72
CA THR A 702 0.17 12.52 35.95
C THR A 702 0.38 12.78 34.46
N VAL A 703 1.35 12.09 33.85
CA VAL A 703 1.63 12.11 32.41
C VAL A 703 1.40 10.71 31.85
N VAL A 704 0.56 10.57 30.83
CA VAL A 704 0.27 9.30 30.15
C VAL A 704 0.74 9.39 28.69
N ILE A 705 1.72 8.57 28.32
CA ILE A 705 2.26 8.52 26.95
C ILE A 705 1.35 7.65 26.07
N LEU A 706 0.80 8.23 25.00
CA LEU A 706 -0.25 7.63 24.18
C LEU A 706 0.30 6.85 22.98
N HIS A 707 1.25 7.43 22.24
CA HIS A 707 1.91 6.79 21.10
C HIS A 707 3.14 7.58 20.65
N GLU A 708 3.94 6.97 19.78
CA GLU A 708 5.01 7.65 19.04
C GLU A 708 4.38 8.62 18.03
N GLU A 709 4.69 9.90 18.15
CA GLU A 709 4.19 10.96 17.25
C GLU A 709 5.06 11.02 16.00
N SER A 710 6.38 11.08 16.20
CA SER A 710 7.35 11.21 15.12
C SER A 710 8.74 10.80 15.57
N ARG A 711 9.59 10.55 14.59
CA ARG A 711 11.01 10.25 14.77
C ARG A 711 11.80 10.94 13.70
N TYR A 712 12.73 11.81 14.09
CA TYR A 712 13.59 12.51 13.15
C TYR A 712 14.94 12.85 13.81
N SER A 713 16.01 12.83 13.02
CA SER A 713 17.36 13.32 13.38
C SER A 713 17.84 13.08 14.82
N GLY A 714 17.95 11.81 15.25
CA GLY A 714 18.51 11.47 16.57
C GLY A 714 17.61 11.83 17.76
N VAL A 715 16.34 12.14 17.50
CA VAL A 715 15.33 12.46 18.51
C VAL A 715 14.08 11.61 18.27
N GLN A 716 13.47 11.14 19.35
CA GLN A 716 12.19 10.44 19.34
C GLN A 716 11.14 11.25 20.09
N CYS A 717 9.96 11.42 19.48
CA CYS A 717 8.91 12.28 19.98
C CYS A 717 7.64 11.47 20.32
N TRP A 718 7.10 11.74 21.50
CA TRP A 718 5.99 10.99 22.10
C TRP A 718 4.81 11.90 22.36
N LEU A 719 3.63 11.57 21.84
CA LEU A 719 2.40 12.27 22.21
C LEU A 719 1.93 11.78 23.58
N ALA A 720 1.67 12.69 24.51
CA ALA A 720 1.19 12.40 25.84
C ALA A 720 0.08 13.35 26.28
N LEU A 721 -0.75 12.90 27.22
CA LEU A 721 -1.65 13.73 27.98
C LEU A 721 -1.10 13.92 29.39
N GLU A 722 -1.14 15.15 29.87
CA GLU A 722 -0.65 15.52 31.19
C GLU A 722 -1.74 16.24 31.96
N HIS A 723 -2.02 15.74 33.17
CA HIS A 723 -2.95 16.32 34.11
C HIS A 723 -2.21 16.77 35.37
N ASP A 724 -2.40 18.03 35.76
CA ASP A 724 -1.96 18.61 37.01
C ASP A 724 -3.11 19.47 37.59
N PRO A 725 -3.71 19.09 38.73
CA PRO A 725 -4.79 19.86 39.35
C PRO A 725 -4.41 21.31 39.70
N SER A 726 -3.13 21.60 39.92
CA SER A 726 -2.64 22.95 40.20
C SER A 726 -2.55 23.85 38.95
N GLY A 727 -2.60 23.25 37.75
CA GLY A 727 -2.38 23.95 36.47
C GLY A 727 -0.93 24.42 36.25
N GLN A 728 0.00 24.02 37.12
CA GLN A 728 1.42 24.32 37.00
C GLN A 728 2.15 23.18 36.30
N PHE A 729 2.46 23.36 35.02
CA PHE A 729 3.18 22.34 34.27
C PHE A 729 4.67 22.64 34.16
N GLY A 730 5.47 21.59 34.04
CA GLY A 730 6.93 21.68 33.88
C GLY A 730 7.49 20.51 33.09
N GLN A 731 8.78 20.20 33.27
CA GLN A 731 9.41 19.04 32.63
C GLN A 731 8.85 17.72 33.19
N ALA A 732 8.68 16.70 32.34
CA ALA A 732 8.16 15.37 32.68
C ALA A 732 9.29 14.33 32.73
N GLY A 733 9.73 13.95 33.93
CA GLY A 733 10.85 13.02 34.10
C GLY A 733 12.14 13.53 33.46
N SER A 734 12.85 12.63 32.76
CA SER A 734 14.02 12.96 31.94
C SER A 734 13.66 13.47 30.53
N LEU A 735 12.38 13.52 30.17
CA LEU A 735 11.93 13.89 28.83
C LEU A 735 11.87 15.42 28.70
N THR A 736 12.23 15.95 27.53
CA THR A 736 12.14 17.39 27.26
C THR A 736 10.81 17.70 26.56
N THR A 737 10.16 18.82 26.89
CA THR A 737 8.96 19.24 26.16
C THR A 737 9.34 19.88 24.82
N GLU A 738 8.74 19.41 23.72
CA GLU A 738 8.91 19.99 22.38
C GLU A 738 7.80 20.97 22.03
N ARG A 739 6.54 20.53 22.20
CA ARG A 739 5.35 21.36 22.02
C ARG A 739 4.31 21.00 23.07
N GLU A 740 3.54 21.98 23.49
CA GLU A 740 2.45 21.81 24.45
C GLU A 740 1.25 22.67 24.05
N HIS A 741 0.06 22.14 24.28
CA HIS A 741 -1.21 22.83 24.04
C HIS A 741 -2.13 22.53 25.23
N ARG A 742 -2.60 23.57 25.92
CA ARG A 742 -3.59 23.41 27.00
C ARG A 742 -4.92 22.98 26.41
N VAL A 743 -5.58 22.03 27.07
CA VAL A 743 -6.93 21.63 26.69
C VAL A 743 -7.89 22.65 27.31
N GLU A 744 -8.19 23.69 26.54
CA GLU A 744 -9.16 24.71 26.93
C GLU A 744 -10.49 24.46 26.22
N THR A 745 -11.56 24.26 26.99
CA THR A 745 -12.92 24.25 26.47
C THR A 745 -13.52 25.63 26.71
N HIS A 746 -14.00 26.29 25.65
CA HIS A 746 -14.68 27.59 25.78
C HIS A 746 -16.09 27.47 26.43
N ARG A 747 -16.49 26.26 26.84
CA ARG A 747 -17.70 25.94 27.60
C ARG A 747 -17.36 24.98 28.74
N ASP A 748 -18.12 25.07 29.82
CA ASP A 748 -18.00 24.17 30.97
C ASP A 748 -18.31 22.70 30.56
N PRO A 749 -17.40 21.74 30.78
CA PRO A 749 -17.65 20.32 30.53
C PRO A 749 -18.89 19.76 31.26
N ALA A 750 -19.24 20.28 32.44
CA ALA A 750 -20.45 19.89 33.17
C ALA A 750 -21.72 20.29 32.39
N LEU A 751 -21.71 21.47 31.76
CA LEU A 751 -22.78 21.92 30.88
C LEU A 751 -22.88 21.04 29.62
N LEU A 752 -21.75 20.66 29.01
CA LEU A 752 -21.74 19.75 27.85
C LEU A 752 -22.34 18.38 28.19
N ARG A 753 -22.03 17.85 29.38
CA ARG A 753 -22.60 16.58 29.87
C ARG A 753 -24.11 16.69 30.08
N ALA A 754 -24.58 17.76 30.74
CA ALA A 754 -26.00 18.01 30.95
C ALA A 754 -26.78 18.14 29.63
N LEU A 755 -26.18 18.76 28.60
CA LEU A 755 -26.78 18.85 27.26
C LEU A 755 -26.94 17.48 26.59
N LEU A 756 -25.95 16.60 26.71
CA LEU A 756 -26.02 15.24 26.16
C LEU A 756 -27.05 14.38 26.89
N GLU A 757 -27.10 14.48 28.22
CA GLU A 757 -28.10 13.78 29.05
C GLU A 757 -29.52 14.23 28.70
N ARG A 758 -29.72 15.54 28.55
CA ARG A 758 -31.02 16.09 28.18
C ARG A 758 -31.44 15.70 26.77
N ALA A 759 -30.53 15.72 25.80
CA ALA A 759 -30.82 15.27 24.44
C ALA A 759 -31.13 13.75 24.35
N ALA A 760 -30.55 12.95 25.26
CA ALA A 760 -30.87 11.53 25.38
C ALA A 760 -32.27 11.29 25.98
N ALA A 761 -32.71 12.14 26.90
CA ALA A 761 -34.03 12.06 27.53
C ALA A 761 -35.16 12.66 26.67
N ASP A 762 -34.93 13.86 26.12
CA ASP A 762 -35.96 14.68 25.47
C ASP A 762 -35.93 14.55 23.93
N GLY A 763 -34.92 13.89 23.36
CA GLY A 763 -34.65 13.88 21.92
C GLY A 763 -33.80 15.06 21.43
N PRO A 764 -33.46 15.13 20.13
CA PRO A 764 -32.60 16.18 19.60
C PRO A 764 -33.28 17.55 19.67
N ALA A 765 -32.48 18.60 19.87
CA ALA A 765 -32.94 19.97 19.89
C ALA A 765 -33.62 20.33 18.55
N PRO A 766 -34.89 20.79 18.57
CA PRO A 766 -35.60 21.15 17.35
C PRO A 766 -35.01 22.43 16.75
N TRP A 767 -35.11 22.54 15.42
CA TRP A 767 -34.77 23.79 14.73
C TRP A 767 -35.74 24.90 15.16
N ARG A 768 -35.19 26.02 15.65
CA ARG A 768 -35.94 27.21 16.07
C ARG A 768 -35.61 28.37 15.14
N PRO A 769 -36.37 28.59 14.05
CA PRO A 769 -36.09 29.66 13.10
C PRO A 769 -36.05 31.05 13.78
N GLU A 770 -36.82 31.26 14.84
CA GLU A 770 -36.81 32.47 15.67
C GLU A 770 -35.47 32.73 16.37
N ALA A 771 -34.69 31.68 16.67
CA ALA A 771 -33.36 31.83 17.25
C ALA A 771 -32.35 32.39 16.24
N ALA A 772 -32.53 32.14 14.93
CA ALA A 772 -31.70 32.73 13.89
C ALA A 772 -31.95 34.25 13.75
N ALA A 773 -33.21 34.68 13.87
CA ALA A 773 -33.56 36.10 13.89
C ALA A 773 -33.03 36.81 15.15
N ALA A 774 -33.10 36.16 16.32
CA ALA A 774 -32.54 36.67 17.56
C ALA A 774 -31.00 36.75 17.53
N LEU A 775 -30.33 35.76 16.92
CA LEU A 775 -28.88 35.79 16.71
C LEU A 775 -28.49 36.94 15.77
N HIS A 776 -29.15 37.08 14.61
CA HIS A 776 -28.91 38.16 13.67
C HIS A 776 -29.10 39.54 14.31
N GLY A 777 -30.19 39.74 15.05
CA GLY A 777 -30.44 40.99 15.78
C GLY A 777 -29.45 41.26 16.92
N GLY A 778 -28.82 40.22 17.47
CA GLY A 778 -27.85 40.32 18.55
C GLY A 778 -26.38 40.43 18.11
N THR A 779 -26.04 39.97 16.89
CA THR A 779 -24.66 40.01 16.36
C THR A 779 -24.41 41.14 15.38
N GLY A 780 -25.46 41.78 14.83
CA GLY A 780 -25.34 42.77 13.76
C GLY A 780 -25.11 42.11 12.42
#